data_AF-A0A4P5V8D6-F1
#
_entry.id   AF-A0A4P5V8D6-F1
#
_cell.length_a   1.000
_cell.length_b   1.000
_cell.length_c   1.000
_cell.angle_alpha   90.00
_cell.angle_beta   90.00
_cell.angle_gamma   90.00
#
_symmetry.space_group_name_H-M   'P 1'
#
loop_
_entity.id
_entity.type
_entity.pdbx_description
1 polymer ?
#
loop_
_entity_poly.entity_id
_entity_poly.type
_entity_poly.pdbx_seq_one_letter_code
_entity_poly.pdbx_strand_id
1 'polypeptide(L)'
;MEFAYLNAVIKTASFPPYDPWYAGGYLNYYYFGYVLIGTLAKLTGVAPAVAFNIGVATVYAMTVGATFGVASNLTVFGWETAVGHVRAGSRYRPLLFGGLAGVVFLAVVGNLDAFGQLVDRLARSASGAGSVPVSGLPALVAGVPAVLLGGGSLEGFDFWRSSRVIPNNTINEFPFWTFLFSDLHAHMISIPYQVVSVGVMLGIATRAAPTPRVHLVTAFDRLLSVFTLRNVIVGAGLGWVVGALNVINSWEYPTHLLLAVIALGIARVARRGTVTATDVVHGMVSSVIMFLTSTLWYRPFWSHYLTVYSSVSLWTTDKSTLVDYLIIHGAMVFQLLTFVALVGWPVWRTTGWGRYVAMRLRNLDAWERVSRHERALLSSSALLGTWYVALFAIFVVLVAILAIARSALIAFLITMVSIMVLVAWERRREPALAFAATLGATGAAIGIFVEYFALTGDIGRMNTVFKFYLQVWVLWSMVSGATLVWAFARVFDRERRKPLGLLQWGWVSATGAMMLAVLAYPLGAVPARVADRFAPLPPTLDGMAYMKTATVQDASSEVTPANPGGATLRAFADYLAIRWMLQNIDGTPVVLEASVPEYRWGSRVSKYTGLPAVLGWRWHQAQQRGPYAPQVDARLRDVQLMFNTTNSDAAQILLSRYHVRYVYVGDLERAYYASAGIAKFGSAPALFRPIYDVDGVTIYEFLPEAARQGRTQAVAPEGSMIQ
;
A
#
# COMPACT_ATOMS: atom_id res chain seq x y z
N MET A 1 6.06 5.83 13.81
CA MET A 1 7.14 6.59 13.12
C MET A 1 6.55 7.76 12.34
N GLU A 2 5.48 7.49 11.61
CA GLU A 2 4.61 8.37 10.83
C GLU A 2 4.21 9.65 11.58
N PHE A 3 3.88 9.56 12.87
CA PHE A 3 3.54 10.74 13.66
C PHE A 3 4.73 11.71 13.85
N ALA A 4 5.96 11.18 13.95
CA ALA A 4 7.17 12.02 13.99
C ALA A 4 7.38 12.72 12.64
N TYR A 5 7.18 12.02 11.52
CA TYR A 5 7.33 12.59 10.18
C TYR A 5 6.28 13.64 9.88
N LEU A 6 5.02 13.41 10.27
CA LEU A 6 3.97 14.41 10.16
C LEU A 6 4.32 15.67 10.96
N ASN A 7 4.76 15.52 12.21
CA ASN A 7 5.20 16.66 13.02
C ASN A 7 6.40 17.39 12.41
N ALA A 8 7.40 16.67 11.89
CA ALA A 8 8.55 17.27 11.22
C ALA A 8 8.14 18.08 9.99
N VAL A 9 7.25 17.54 9.16
CA VAL A 9 6.69 18.24 7.99
C VAL A 9 5.87 19.47 8.40
N ILE A 10 5.11 19.39 9.50
CA ILE A 10 4.37 20.54 10.01
C ILE A 10 5.33 21.60 10.58
N LYS A 11 6.39 21.21 11.29
CA LYS A 11 7.30 22.17 11.93
C LYS A 11 8.38 22.74 11.01
N THR A 12 8.74 22.08 9.91
CA THR A 12 9.79 22.57 9.03
C THR A 12 9.42 23.94 8.43
N ALA A 13 10.39 24.86 8.38
CA ALA A 13 10.22 26.18 7.78
C ALA A 13 10.44 26.16 6.26
N SER A 14 11.29 25.25 5.78
CA SER A 14 11.61 25.05 4.37
C SER A 14 11.65 23.55 4.03
N PHE A 15 11.53 23.24 2.74
CA PHE A 15 11.68 21.87 2.22
C PHE A 15 13.08 21.69 1.62
N PRO A 16 13.67 20.48 1.70
CA PRO A 16 13.12 19.25 2.27
C PRO A 16 12.96 19.31 3.81
N PRO A 17 12.01 18.56 4.40
CA PRO A 17 11.82 18.58 5.85
C PRO A 17 13.04 17.98 6.55
N TYR A 18 13.36 18.49 7.74
CA TYR A 18 14.39 17.89 8.58
C TYR A 18 14.01 16.47 9.02
N ASP A 19 15.02 15.65 9.31
CA ASP A 19 14.80 14.31 9.87
C ASP A 19 14.58 14.40 11.39
N PRO A 20 13.38 14.04 11.92
CA PRO A 20 13.12 14.13 13.36
C PRO A 20 13.95 13.14 14.18
N TRP A 21 14.55 12.13 13.55
CA TRP A 21 15.29 11.06 14.22
C TRP A 21 16.76 11.01 13.82
N TYR A 22 17.24 12.06 13.16
CA TYR A 22 18.65 12.26 12.85
C TYR A 22 18.96 13.74 12.72
N ALA A 23 19.23 14.39 13.85
CA ALA A 23 19.55 15.81 13.92
C ALA A 23 20.65 16.20 12.91
N GLY A 24 20.43 17.32 12.21
CA GLY A 24 21.30 17.82 11.14
C GLY A 24 21.09 17.17 9.76
N GLY A 25 20.19 16.18 9.65
CA GLY A 25 19.81 15.56 8.38
C GLY A 25 18.45 16.01 7.84
N TYR A 26 18.16 15.61 6.61
CA TYR A 26 16.85 15.74 5.97
C TYR A 26 16.16 14.39 5.88
N LEU A 27 14.83 14.40 5.91
CA LEU A 27 14.01 13.20 5.85
C LEU A 27 14.10 12.56 4.44
N ASN A 28 14.86 11.48 4.31
CA ASN A 28 14.98 10.70 3.08
C ASN A 28 13.89 9.61 3.01
N TYR A 29 12.64 10.03 2.91
CA TYR A 29 11.45 9.16 2.90
C TYR A 29 10.35 9.72 2.00
N TYR A 30 9.29 8.95 1.72
CA TYR A 30 8.13 9.37 0.91
C TYR A 30 7.24 10.41 1.61
N TYR A 31 7.80 11.60 1.90
CA TYR A 31 7.16 12.55 2.80
C TYR A 31 6.02 13.35 2.17
N PHE A 32 5.82 13.30 0.84
CA PHE A 32 4.80 14.10 0.17
C PHE A 32 3.38 13.77 0.66
N GLY A 33 3.12 12.52 1.01
CA GLY A 33 1.86 12.14 1.67
C GLY A 33 1.58 12.93 2.95
N TYR A 34 2.61 13.11 3.80
CA TYR A 34 2.53 13.92 5.01
C TYR A 34 2.41 15.41 4.72
N VAL A 35 2.93 15.91 3.60
CA VAL A 35 2.74 17.31 3.18
C VAL A 35 1.26 17.59 2.92
N LEU A 36 0.56 16.67 2.25
CA LEU A 36 -0.87 16.82 1.98
C LEU A 36 -1.69 16.90 3.27
N ILE A 37 -1.43 15.99 4.21
CA ILE A 37 -2.14 15.94 5.50
C ILE A 37 -1.73 17.12 6.40
N GLY A 38 -0.44 17.41 6.48
CA GLY A 38 0.11 18.50 7.28
C GLY A 38 -0.33 19.89 6.80
N THR A 39 -0.53 20.06 5.49
CA THR A 39 -1.10 21.29 4.92
C THR A 39 -2.53 21.49 5.41
N LEU A 40 -3.37 20.45 5.36
CA LEU A 40 -4.74 20.52 5.89
C LEU A 40 -4.77 20.77 7.41
N ALA A 41 -3.87 20.13 8.16
CA ALA A 41 -3.73 20.36 9.60
C ALA A 41 -3.38 21.82 9.91
N LYS A 42 -2.42 22.41 9.18
CA LYS A 42 -2.06 23.83 9.30
C LYS A 42 -3.20 24.76 8.94
N LEU A 43 -3.86 24.52 7.80
CA LEU A 43 -4.96 25.36 7.31
C LEU A 43 -6.15 25.39 8.26
N THR A 44 -6.39 24.30 8.99
CA THR A 44 -7.51 24.16 9.92
C THR A 44 -7.15 24.49 11.38
N GLY A 45 -5.87 24.73 11.67
CA GLY A 45 -5.39 24.96 13.04
C GLY A 45 -5.52 23.74 13.97
N VAL A 46 -5.69 22.54 13.42
CA VAL A 46 -5.87 21.31 14.21
C VAL A 46 -4.52 20.81 14.71
N ALA A 47 -4.42 20.55 16.03
CA ALA A 47 -3.22 20.03 16.65
C ALA A 47 -2.79 18.68 16.01
N PRO A 48 -1.48 18.41 15.81
CA PRO A 48 -1.01 17.20 15.14
C PRO A 48 -1.57 15.90 15.71
N ALA A 49 -1.67 15.77 17.05
CA ALA A 49 -2.19 14.58 17.72
C ALA A 49 -3.64 14.24 17.35
N VAL A 50 -4.42 15.24 16.95
CA VAL A 50 -5.79 15.09 16.44
C VAL A 50 -5.77 14.95 14.92
N ALA A 51 -4.97 15.76 14.23
CA ALA A 51 -4.84 15.74 12.78
C ALA A 51 -4.38 14.39 12.22
N PHE A 52 -3.54 13.64 12.95
CA PHE A 52 -3.12 12.30 12.56
C PHE A 52 -4.32 11.35 12.43
N ASN A 53 -5.18 11.30 13.45
CA ASN A 53 -6.37 10.43 13.46
C ASN A 53 -7.41 10.88 12.42
N ILE A 54 -7.63 12.18 12.28
CA ILE A 54 -8.51 12.73 11.22
C ILE A 54 -7.92 12.44 9.84
N GLY A 55 -6.60 12.48 9.69
CA GLY A 55 -5.88 12.13 8.47
C GLY A 55 -6.16 10.69 8.03
N VAL A 56 -6.09 9.73 8.96
CA VAL A 56 -6.46 8.33 8.70
C VAL A 56 -7.90 8.23 8.18
N ALA A 57 -8.85 8.85 8.88
CA ALA A 57 -10.26 8.85 8.49
C ALA A 57 -10.51 9.53 7.12
N THR A 58 -9.77 10.61 6.83
CA THR A 58 -9.86 11.36 5.57
C THR A 58 -9.37 10.52 4.40
N VAL A 59 -8.22 9.85 4.54
CA VAL A 59 -7.68 8.96 3.49
C VAL A 59 -8.64 7.79 3.22
N TYR A 60 -9.26 7.22 4.27
CA TYR A 60 -10.29 6.20 4.12
C TYR A 60 -11.52 6.73 3.37
N ALA A 61 -12.03 7.91 3.75
CA ALA A 61 -13.17 8.54 3.09
C ALA A 61 -12.88 8.86 1.61
N MET A 62 -11.69 9.37 1.29
CA MET A 62 -11.25 9.59 -0.09
C MET A 62 -11.17 8.28 -0.88
N THR A 63 -10.71 7.20 -0.26
CA THR A 63 -10.65 5.86 -0.86
C THR A 63 -12.05 5.37 -1.20
N VAL A 64 -12.99 5.49 -0.26
CA VAL A 64 -14.40 5.12 -0.46
C VAL A 64 -15.03 5.95 -1.59
N GLY A 65 -14.87 7.27 -1.55
CA GLY A 65 -15.44 8.18 -2.56
C GLY A 65 -14.89 7.95 -3.96
N ALA A 66 -13.57 7.80 -4.10
CA ALA A 66 -12.92 7.54 -5.38
C ALA A 66 -13.37 6.18 -5.95
N THR A 67 -13.41 5.14 -5.12
CA THR A 67 -13.78 3.78 -5.55
C THR A 67 -15.22 3.69 -5.95
N PHE A 68 -16.12 4.33 -5.19
CA PHE A 68 -17.52 4.45 -5.56
C PHE A 68 -17.63 5.04 -6.98
N GLY A 69 -16.96 6.17 -7.23
CA GLY A 69 -16.98 6.83 -8.53
C GLY A 69 -16.50 5.93 -9.68
N VAL A 70 -15.34 5.27 -9.53
CA VAL A 70 -14.76 4.43 -10.60
C VAL A 70 -15.60 3.18 -10.83
N ALA A 71 -15.98 2.46 -9.77
CA ALA A 71 -16.76 1.24 -9.89
C ALA A 71 -18.16 1.51 -10.47
N SER A 72 -18.83 2.58 -10.03
CA SER A 72 -20.11 3.04 -10.61
C SER A 72 -20.03 3.29 -12.11
N ASN A 73 -18.99 4.02 -12.56
CA ASN A 73 -18.79 4.31 -13.99
C ASN A 73 -18.52 3.02 -14.76
N LEU A 74 -17.66 2.14 -14.24
CA LEU A 74 -17.36 0.87 -14.86
C LEU A 74 -18.63 0.02 -15.03
N THR A 75 -19.45 -0.09 -13.98
CA THR A 75 -20.72 -0.83 -14.01
C THR A 75 -21.65 -0.32 -15.09
N VAL A 76 -21.80 0.99 -15.24
CA VAL A 76 -22.68 1.60 -16.25
C VAL A 76 -22.13 1.36 -17.65
N PHE A 77 -20.81 1.51 -17.88
CA PHE A 77 -20.22 1.33 -19.20
C PHE A 77 -20.27 -0.12 -19.69
N GLY A 78 -20.19 -1.11 -18.79
CA GLY A 78 -20.25 -2.53 -19.14
C GLY A 78 -21.65 -3.15 -19.12
N TRP A 79 -22.69 -2.38 -18.75
CA TRP A 79 -24.01 -2.91 -18.43
C TRP A 79 -24.67 -3.65 -19.60
N GLU A 80 -24.72 -3.00 -20.77
CA GLU A 80 -25.42 -3.55 -21.96
C GLU A 80 -24.81 -4.89 -22.38
N THR A 81 -23.50 -4.99 -22.34
CA THR A 81 -22.77 -6.20 -22.73
C THR A 81 -22.86 -7.32 -21.70
N ALA A 82 -22.72 -6.99 -20.42
CA ALA A 82 -22.70 -8.00 -19.36
C ALA A 82 -24.11 -8.53 -19.02
N VAL A 83 -25.12 -7.64 -19.04
CA VAL A 83 -26.48 -7.94 -18.62
C VAL A 83 -27.42 -8.15 -19.82
N GLY A 84 -27.39 -7.26 -20.82
CA GLY A 84 -28.30 -7.26 -21.97
C GLY A 84 -29.09 -5.95 -22.11
N HIS A 85 -30.06 -5.91 -23.04
CA HIS A 85 -30.92 -4.73 -23.26
C HIS A 85 -31.85 -4.50 -22.06
N VAL A 86 -31.82 -3.29 -21.49
CA VAL A 86 -32.73 -2.83 -20.44
C VAL A 86 -33.31 -1.47 -20.84
N ARG A 87 -34.61 -1.25 -20.57
CA ARG A 87 -35.31 0.02 -20.85
C ARG A 87 -34.53 1.24 -20.32
N ALA A 88 -34.46 2.28 -21.15
CA ALA A 88 -33.93 3.59 -20.79
C ALA A 88 -34.78 4.19 -19.64
N GLY A 89 -34.25 4.15 -18.41
CA GLY A 89 -34.95 4.73 -17.25
C GLY A 89 -34.37 4.35 -15.88
N SER A 90 -33.73 3.19 -15.74
CA SER A 90 -33.20 2.71 -14.44
C SER A 90 -31.67 2.58 -14.41
N ARG A 91 -30.92 3.55 -14.95
CA ARG A 91 -29.44 3.56 -14.84
C ARG A 91 -28.91 3.91 -13.44
N TYR A 92 -29.76 4.53 -12.60
CA TYR A 92 -29.39 4.97 -11.25
C TYR A 92 -29.13 3.81 -10.28
N ARG A 93 -29.91 2.72 -10.36
CA ARG A 93 -29.74 1.55 -9.50
C ARG A 93 -28.42 0.81 -9.75
N PRO A 94 -28.09 0.42 -11.00
CA PRO A 94 -26.78 -0.14 -11.33
C PRO A 94 -25.60 0.72 -10.89
N LEU A 95 -25.72 2.04 -11.07
CA LEU A 95 -24.68 2.99 -10.68
C LEU A 95 -24.42 2.92 -9.17
N LEU A 96 -25.48 3.03 -8.36
CA LEU A 96 -25.37 2.99 -6.89
C LEU A 96 -24.80 1.65 -6.41
N PHE A 97 -25.38 0.53 -6.84
CA PHE A 97 -24.95 -0.79 -6.39
C PHE A 97 -23.54 -1.13 -6.88
N GLY A 98 -23.16 -0.71 -8.09
CA GLY A 98 -21.81 -0.89 -8.62
C GLY A 98 -20.75 -0.17 -7.77
N GLY A 99 -21.03 1.08 -7.42
CA GLY A 99 -20.18 1.87 -6.54
C GLY A 99 -20.05 1.26 -5.14
N LEU A 100 -21.18 0.91 -4.52
CA LEU A 100 -21.20 0.27 -3.19
C LEU A 100 -20.47 -1.08 -3.19
N ALA A 101 -20.69 -1.92 -4.21
CA ALA A 101 -20.01 -3.20 -4.32
C ALA A 101 -18.49 -3.02 -4.47
N GLY A 102 -18.04 -2.05 -5.28
CA GLY A 102 -16.62 -1.71 -5.39
C GLY A 102 -16.01 -1.27 -4.06
N VAL A 103 -16.73 -0.43 -3.29
CA VAL A 103 -16.33 -0.01 -1.94
C VAL A 103 -16.23 -1.20 -0.99
N VAL A 104 -17.20 -2.12 -1.03
CA VAL A 104 -17.17 -3.33 -0.19
C VAL A 104 -15.92 -4.15 -0.48
N PHE A 105 -15.62 -4.44 -1.75
CA PHE A 105 -14.44 -5.21 -2.13
C PHE A 105 -13.12 -4.51 -1.82
N LEU A 106 -13.07 -3.18 -1.88
CA LEU A 106 -11.82 -2.48 -1.61
C LEU A 106 -11.59 -2.25 -0.12
N ALA A 107 -12.59 -1.67 0.55
CA ALA A 107 -12.41 -0.98 1.81
C ALA A 107 -13.07 -1.69 2.99
N VAL A 108 -13.82 -2.77 2.79
CA VAL A 108 -14.59 -3.44 3.88
C VAL A 108 -14.17 -4.88 4.08
N VAL A 109 -14.08 -5.65 3.00
CA VAL A 109 -13.83 -7.09 3.09
C VAL A 109 -12.37 -7.39 3.43
N GLY A 110 -12.14 -8.48 4.16
CA GLY A 110 -10.80 -9.04 4.33
C GLY A 110 -10.55 -10.24 3.42
N ASN A 111 -9.45 -10.95 3.69
CA ASN A 111 -9.12 -12.17 2.97
C ASN A 111 -9.80 -13.41 3.58
N LEU A 112 -9.58 -14.60 3.00
CA LEU A 112 -10.26 -15.83 3.41
C LEU A 112 -9.64 -16.48 4.67
N ASP A 113 -8.48 -16.02 5.15
CA ASP A 113 -7.84 -16.59 6.35
C ASP A 113 -8.71 -16.40 7.59
N ALA A 114 -9.38 -15.24 7.73
CA ALA A 114 -10.26 -14.98 8.87
C ALA A 114 -11.41 -16.00 8.99
N PHE A 115 -11.93 -16.47 7.86
CA PHE A 115 -12.91 -17.55 7.86
C PHE A 115 -12.28 -18.88 8.27
N GLY A 116 -11.06 -19.16 7.83
CA GLY A 116 -10.27 -20.30 8.32
C GLY A 116 -10.07 -20.27 9.83
N GLN A 117 -9.72 -19.11 10.40
CA GLN A 117 -9.62 -18.93 11.85
C GLN A 117 -10.95 -19.16 12.57
N LEU A 118 -12.07 -18.73 11.98
CA LEU A 118 -13.40 -18.98 12.52
C LEU A 118 -13.71 -20.48 12.55
N VAL A 119 -13.40 -21.21 11.47
CA VAL A 119 -13.53 -22.67 11.39
C VAL A 119 -12.63 -23.35 12.43
N ASP A 120 -11.38 -22.94 12.56
CA ASP A 120 -10.42 -23.48 13.56
C ASP A 120 -10.92 -23.28 14.99
N ARG A 121 -11.63 -22.18 15.28
CA ARG A 121 -12.19 -21.90 16.61
C ARG A 121 -13.45 -22.69 16.89
N LEU A 122 -14.34 -22.78 15.91
CA LEU A 122 -15.54 -23.62 16.01
C LEU A 122 -15.14 -25.09 16.20
N ALA A 123 -14.09 -25.55 15.51
CA ALA A 123 -13.48 -26.86 15.69
C ALA A 123 -13.00 -27.05 17.14
N ARG A 124 -12.17 -26.13 17.66
CA ARG A 124 -11.70 -26.18 19.05
C ARG A 124 -12.84 -26.18 20.07
N SER A 125 -13.88 -25.41 19.83
CA SER A 125 -15.06 -25.36 20.70
C SER A 125 -15.89 -26.64 20.64
N ALA A 126 -15.98 -27.30 19.49
CA ALA A 126 -16.68 -28.57 19.33
C ALA A 126 -15.91 -29.75 19.95
N SER A 127 -14.57 -29.69 19.91
CA SER A 127 -13.68 -30.77 20.36
C SER A 127 -13.36 -30.76 21.88
N GLY A 128 -14.11 -30.01 22.71
CA GLY A 128 -13.79 -29.79 24.13
C GLY A 128 -13.31 -31.03 24.89
N ALA A 129 -12.15 -30.92 25.56
CA ALA A 129 -11.42 -31.82 26.48
C ALA A 129 -11.49 -33.38 26.36
N GLY A 130 -12.23 -33.96 25.42
CA GLY A 130 -12.43 -35.41 25.35
C GLY A 130 -13.21 -35.93 24.13
N SER A 131 -13.50 -35.09 23.13
CA SER A 131 -14.20 -35.52 21.90
C SER A 131 -13.27 -35.60 20.68
N VAL A 132 -13.71 -36.36 19.67
CA VAL A 132 -12.97 -36.59 18.41
C VAL A 132 -12.61 -35.24 17.76
N PRO A 133 -11.37 -35.04 17.28
CA PRO A 133 -11.01 -33.83 16.54
C PRO A 133 -11.92 -33.64 15.32
N VAL A 134 -12.71 -32.56 15.30
CA VAL A 134 -13.53 -32.19 14.14
C VAL A 134 -12.82 -31.04 13.42
N SER A 135 -12.57 -31.17 12.12
CA SER A 135 -11.91 -30.12 11.32
C SER A 135 -12.67 -29.84 10.03
N GLY A 136 -12.42 -28.68 9.42
CA GLY A 136 -13.03 -28.28 8.15
C GLY A 136 -14.53 -28.01 8.25
N LEU A 137 -15.28 -28.31 7.18
CA LEU A 137 -16.73 -28.03 7.10
C LEU A 137 -17.57 -28.71 8.21
N PRO A 138 -17.28 -29.96 8.66
CA PRO A 138 -17.95 -30.55 9.80
C PRO A 138 -17.82 -29.74 11.11
N ALA A 139 -16.76 -28.95 11.27
CA ALA A 139 -16.59 -28.10 12.44
C ALA A 139 -17.62 -26.94 12.49
N LEU A 140 -18.15 -26.50 11.34
CA LEU A 140 -19.23 -25.51 11.31
C LEU A 140 -20.52 -26.09 11.89
N VAL A 141 -20.83 -27.34 11.57
CA VAL A 141 -22.07 -28.02 12.00
C VAL A 141 -22.02 -28.35 13.49
N ALA A 142 -20.87 -28.84 13.97
CA ALA A 142 -20.70 -29.22 15.37
C ALA A 142 -20.38 -28.02 16.30
N GLY A 143 -19.61 -27.05 15.82
CA GLY A 143 -19.11 -25.94 16.63
C GLY A 143 -20.13 -24.83 16.87
N VAL A 144 -21.06 -24.57 15.94
CA VAL A 144 -22.07 -23.51 16.12
C VAL A 144 -22.99 -23.80 17.32
N PRO A 145 -23.57 -25.01 17.48
CA PRO A 145 -24.30 -25.37 18.70
C PRO A 145 -23.43 -25.35 19.95
N ALA A 146 -22.16 -25.78 19.87
CA ALA A 146 -21.25 -25.79 21.01
C ALA A 146 -20.98 -24.38 21.56
N VAL A 147 -20.86 -23.38 20.70
CA VAL A 147 -20.74 -21.97 21.12
C VAL A 147 -22.07 -21.41 21.60
N LEU A 148 -23.15 -21.57 20.83
CA LEU A 148 -24.44 -20.92 21.12
C LEU A 148 -25.19 -21.52 22.31
N LEU A 149 -25.03 -22.83 22.54
CA LEU A 149 -25.80 -23.59 23.54
C LEU A 149 -24.92 -24.23 24.61
N GLY A 150 -23.62 -24.45 24.32
CA GLY A 150 -22.70 -25.19 25.18
C GLY A 150 -21.69 -24.34 25.96
N GLY A 151 -21.78 -23.01 25.89
CA GLY A 151 -20.84 -22.10 26.59
C GLY A 151 -19.44 -22.04 25.97
N GLY A 152 -19.27 -22.53 24.73
CA GLY A 152 -18.01 -22.44 23.99
C GLY A 152 -17.59 -21.00 23.67
N SER A 153 -16.29 -20.75 23.54
CA SER A 153 -15.72 -19.41 23.28
C SER A 153 -15.17 -19.27 21.85
N LEU A 154 -15.37 -18.10 21.25
CA LEU A 154 -14.76 -17.67 19.98
C LEU A 154 -13.58 -16.70 20.17
N GLU A 155 -13.10 -16.54 21.41
CA GLU A 155 -11.97 -15.68 21.74
C GLU A 155 -10.67 -16.08 21.02
N GLY A 156 -9.71 -15.17 20.98
CA GLY A 156 -8.42 -15.40 20.32
C GLY A 156 -8.36 -14.96 18.85
N PHE A 157 -9.15 -13.95 18.48
CA PHE A 157 -8.91 -12.92 17.45
C PHE A 157 -7.49 -12.66 16.89
N ASP A 158 -6.79 -13.56 16.20
CA ASP A 158 -5.48 -13.17 15.64
C ASP A 158 -5.61 -12.34 14.35
N PHE A 159 -5.69 -11.02 14.51
CA PHE A 159 -5.79 -10.10 13.39
C PHE A 159 -4.48 -9.96 12.59
N TRP A 160 -3.33 -10.37 13.14
CA TRP A 160 -2.03 -10.35 12.46
C TRP A 160 -1.90 -11.51 11.49
N ARG A 161 -2.36 -12.72 11.86
CA ARG A 161 -2.30 -13.93 11.02
C ARG A 161 -2.83 -13.68 9.61
N SER A 162 -3.95 -12.96 9.46
CA SER A 162 -4.53 -12.68 8.15
C SER A 162 -3.66 -11.76 7.27
N SER A 163 -2.68 -11.05 7.82
CA SER A 163 -1.69 -10.25 7.07
C SER A 163 -0.34 -10.95 6.88
N ARG A 164 -0.23 -12.21 7.30
CA ARG A 164 0.99 -13.06 7.29
C ARG A 164 0.66 -14.49 6.83
N VAL A 165 -0.13 -14.58 5.76
CA VAL A 165 -0.59 -15.86 5.19
C VAL A 165 0.58 -16.60 4.54
N ILE A 166 1.48 -15.87 3.89
CA ILE A 166 2.66 -16.44 3.25
C ILE A 166 3.71 -16.75 4.35
N PRO A 167 4.34 -17.94 4.34
CA PRO A 167 5.36 -18.32 5.32
C PRO A 167 6.54 -17.34 5.46
N ASN A 168 7.37 -17.56 6.48
CA ASN A 168 8.56 -16.76 6.80
C ASN A 168 8.26 -15.28 7.11
N ASN A 169 7.08 -15.02 7.69
CA ASN A 169 6.62 -13.68 8.11
C ASN A 169 6.57 -12.65 6.95
N THR A 170 6.30 -13.13 5.73
CA THR A 170 6.10 -12.27 4.57
C THR A 170 4.84 -11.43 4.77
N ILE A 171 4.96 -10.11 4.61
CA ILE A 171 3.85 -9.16 4.78
C ILE A 171 2.94 -9.23 3.55
N ASN A 172 1.64 -9.47 3.76
CA ASN A 172 0.63 -9.52 2.71
C ASN A 172 -0.68 -8.86 3.17
N GLU A 173 -0.57 -7.62 3.65
CA GLU A 173 -1.72 -6.80 4.06
C GLU A 173 -2.69 -6.52 2.90
N PHE A 174 -3.90 -6.15 3.27
CA PHE A 174 -4.97 -5.72 2.38
C PHE A 174 -5.59 -4.42 2.92
N PRO A 175 -6.31 -3.64 2.09
CA PRO A 175 -6.64 -2.26 2.45
C PRO A 175 -7.40 -2.11 3.77
N PHE A 176 -8.40 -2.95 4.05
CA PHE A 176 -9.10 -2.88 5.34
C PHE A 176 -8.17 -3.18 6.53
N TRP A 177 -7.23 -4.12 6.40
CA TRP A 177 -6.20 -4.35 7.43
C TRP A 177 -5.38 -3.09 7.67
N THR A 178 -4.86 -2.46 6.60
CA THR A 178 -4.05 -1.24 6.70
C THR A 178 -4.84 -0.11 7.38
N PHE A 179 -6.09 0.12 6.99
CA PHE A 179 -6.93 1.15 7.61
C PHE A 179 -7.25 0.83 9.08
N LEU A 180 -7.50 -0.43 9.42
CA LEU A 180 -7.75 -0.88 10.79
C LEU A 180 -6.50 -0.77 11.67
N PHE A 181 -5.32 -1.10 11.13
CA PHE A 181 -4.05 -0.93 11.82
C PHE A 181 -3.78 0.56 12.11
N SER A 182 -4.25 1.42 11.20
CA SER A 182 -4.26 2.88 11.31
C SER A 182 -2.85 3.50 11.35
N ASP A 183 -1.91 2.93 10.61
CA ASP A 183 -0.63 3.55 10.34
C ASP A 183 -0.74 4.46 9.11
N LEU A 184 -0.54 5.76 9.30
CA LEU A 184 -0.60 6.76 8.24
C LEU A 184 0.64 6.67 7.31
N HIS A 185 0.94 5.47 6.83
CA HIS A 185 2.12 5.12 6.07
C HIS A 185 1.90 5.43 4.58
N ALA A 186 3.01 5.54 3.84
CA ALA A 186 3.04 5.89 2.42
C ALA A 186 2.02 5.11 1.56
N HIS A 187 1.94 3.79 1.73
CA HIS A 187 1.01 2.95 0.95
C HIS A 187 -0.45 3.25 1.28
N MET A 188 -0.82 3.46 2.55
CA MET A 188 -2.18 3.82 2.94
C MET A 188 -2.61 5.13 2.27
N ILE A 189 -1.76 6.16 2.35
CA ILE A 189 -2.01 7.49 1.76
C ILE A 189 -2.15 7.39 0.23
N SER A 190 -1.44 6.46 -0.40
CA SER A 190 -1.45 6.28 -1.86
C SER A 190 -2.74 5.65 -2.40
N ILE A 191 -3.48 4.85 -1.62
CA ILE A 191 -4.67 4.10 -2.08
C ILE A 191 -5.69 4.99 -2.83
N PRO A 192 -6.16 6.14 -2.30
CA PRO A 192 -7.11 6.99 -3.02
C PRO A 192 -6.53 7.54 -4.32
N TYR A 193 -5.22 7.82 -4.37
CA TYR A 193 -4.53 8.30 -5.58
C TYR A 193 -4.43 7.19 -6.64
N GLN A 194 -4.22 5.93 -6.22
CA GLN A 194 -4.26 4.79 -7.14
C GLN A 194 -5.63 4.69 -7.82
N VAL A 195 -6.71 4.80 -7.04
CA VAL A 195 -8.08 4.73 -7.57
C VAL A 195 -8.40 5.91 -8.50
N VAL A 196 -8.03 7.14 -8.12
CA VAL A 196 -8.19 8.32 -8.98
C VAL A 196 -7.40 8.16 -10.28
N SER A 197 -6.17 7.64 -10.21
CA SER A 197 -5.33 7.34 -11.36
C SER A 197 -6.03 6.38 -12.33
N VAL A 198 -6.61 5.29 -11.83
CA VAL A 198 -7.42 4.35 -12.63
C VAL A 198 -8.68 5.01 -13.18
N GLY A 199 -9.36 5.86 -12.40
CA GLY A 199 -10.54 6.59 -12.84
C GLY A 199 -10.27 7.56 -14.00
N VAL A 200 -9.15 8.30 -13.93
CA VAL A 200 -8.69 9.18 -15.02
C VAL A 200 -8.36 8.36 -16.26
N MET A 201 -7.66 7.23 -16.12
CA MET A 201 -7.35 6.32 -17.23
C MET A 201 -8.62 5.73 -17.87
N LEU A 202 -9.61 5.33 -17.07
CA LEU A 202 -10.92 4.86 -17.57
C LEU A 202 -11.65 5.97 -18.34
N GLY A 203 -11.62 7.20 -17.84
CA GLY A 203 -12.18 8.37 -18.53
C GLY A 203 -11.51 8.63 -19.87
N ILE A 204 -10.18 8.54 -19.94
CA ILE A 204 -9.39 8.69 -21.18
C ILE A 204 -9.70 7.57 -22.17
N ALA A 205 -9.76 6.32 -21.69
CA ALA A 205 -10.08 5.15 -22.52
C ALA A 205 -11.46 5.27 -23.16
N THR A 206 -12.45 5.82 -22.44
CA THR A 206 -13.84 5.88 -22.88
C THR A 206 -14.23 7.15 -23.66
N ARG A 207 -13.60 8.31 -23.41
CA ARG A 207 -14.00 9.63 -23.98
C ARG A 207 -13.11 10.13 -25.11
N ALA A 208 -12.64 9.24 -25.98
CA ALA A 208 -11.63 9.58 -26.98
C ALA A 208 -12.21 10.43 -28.15
N ALA A 209 -12.04 11.76 -28.13
CA ALA A 209 -12.49 12.69 -29.20
C ALA A 209 -11.76 12.50 -30.55
N PRO A 210 -12.39 12.80 -31.72
CA PRO A 210 -11.81 12.58 -33.04
C PRO A 210 -10.41 13.18 -33.21
N THR A 211 -9.50 12.48 -33.91
CA THR A 211 -8.24 13.06 -34.37
C THR A 211 -8.55 14.04 -35.52
N PRO A 212 -8.13 15.31 -35.46
CA PRO A 212 -8.31 16.24 -36.55
C PRO A 212 -7.65 15.70 -37.82
N ARG A 213 -8.39 15.63 -38.93
CA ARG A 213 -7.79 15.40 -40.25
C ARG A 213 -7.19 16.72 -40.71
N VAL A 214 -5.88 16.87 -40.57
CA VAL A 214 -5.15 18.03 -41.11
C VAL A 214 -4.45 17.59 -42.39
N HIS A 215 -4.63 18.31 -43.49
CA HIS A 215 -3.81 18.16 -44.69
C HIS A 215 -2.47 18.83 -44.43
N LEU A 216 -1.41 18.04 -44.27
CA LEU A 216 -0.09 18.51 -43.85
C LEU A 216 0.87 18.49 -45.04
N VAL A 217 1.46 19.64 -45.35
CA VAL A 217 2.25 19.87 -46.58
C VAL A 217 3.75 19.61 -46.34
N THR A 218 4.29 19.89 -45.15
CA THR A 218 5.72 19.69 -44.84
C THR A 218 5.98 18.63 -43.76
N ALA A 219 7.23 18.15 -43.66
CA ALA A 219 7.65 17.23 -42.60
C ALA A 219 7.60 17.88 -41.20
N PHE A 220 7.84 19.19 -41.12
CA PHE A 220 7.72 19.97 -39.89
C PHE A 220 6.27 20.09 -39.43
N ASP A 221 5.33 20.32 -40.35
CA ASP A 221 3.89 20.33 -40.03
C ASP A 221 3.42 18.96 -39.51
N ARG A 222 3.94 17.87 -40.08
CA ARG A 222 3.67 16.51 -39.57
C ARG A 222 4.18 16.31 -38.15
N LEU A 223 5.37 16.82 -37.82
CA LEU A 223 5.91 16.76 -36.46
C LEU A 223 5.08 17.59 -35.48
N LEU A 224 4.67 18.80 -35.85
CA LEU A 224 3.83 19.65 -34.98
C LEU A 224 2.40 19.12 -34.82
N SER A 225 1.86 18.44 -35.84
CA SER A 225 0.49 17.90 -35.84
C SER A 225 0.22 16.89 -34.72
N VAL A 226 1.26 16.24 -34.18
CA VAL A 226 1.13 15.27 -33.09
C VAL A 226 1.16 15.92 -31.70
N PHE A 227 1.67 17.15 -31.59
CA PHE A 227 1.63 18.00 -30.39
C PHE A 227 0.33 18.81 -30.29
N THR A 228 -0.81 18.15 -30.56
CA THR A 228 -2.11 18.78 -30.31
C THR A 228 -2.24 19.20 -28.84
N LEU A 229 -2.89 20.34 -28.58
CA LEU A 229 -3.18 20.80 -27.22
C LEU A 229 -3.82 19.70 -26.36
N ARG A 230 -4.69 18.87 -26.95
CA ARG A 230 -5.29 17.70 -26.29
C ARG A 230 -4.23 16.70 -25.82
N ASN A 231 -3.29 16.32 -26.67
CA ASN A 231 -2.25 15.35 -26.30
C ASN A 231 -1.35 15.88 -25.19
N VAL A 232 -1.06 17.19 -25.22
CA VAL A 232 -0.31 17.88 -24.17
C VAL A 232 -1.11 17.87 -22.87
N ILE A 233 -2.38 18.29 -22.87
CA ILE A 233 -3.22 18.31 -21.67
C ILE A 233 -3.40 16.91 -21.09
N VAL A 234 -3.67 15.90 -21.93
CA VAL A 234 -3.86 14.51 -21.47
C VAL A 234 -2.54 13.94 -20.94
N GLY A 235 -1.44 14.10 -21.68
CA GLY A 235 -0.13 13.62 -21.26
C GLY A 235 0.32 14.29 -19.98
N ALA A 236 0.25 15.62 -19.95
CA ALA A 236 0.53 16.42 -18.77
C ALA A 236 -0.37 15.93 -17.62
N GLY A 237 -1.69 16.03 -17.70
CA GLY A 237 -2.60 15.63 -16.62
C GLY A 237 -2.37 14.21 -16.08
N LEU A 238 -2.06 13.23 -16.94
CA LEU A 238 -1.65 11.89 -16.51
C LEU A 238 -0.34 11.92 -15.72
N GLY A 239 0.67 12.69 -16.15
CA GLY A 239 1.90 12.87 -15.39
C GLY A 239 1.69 13.45 -14.00
N TRP A 240 0.55 14.10 -13.73
CA TRP A 240 0.29 14.80 -12.45
C TRP A 240 -0.15 13.74 -11.47
N VAL A 241 -1.16 13.00 -11.90
CA VAL A 241 -1.79 11.95 -11.13
C VAL A 241 -0.81 10.79 -10.94
N VAL A 242 -0.10 10.37 -11.99
CA VAL A 242 0.88 9.29 -11.91
C VAL A 242 2.17 9.75 -11.22
N GLY A 243 2.62 10.98 -11.42
CA GLY A 243 3.78 11.56 -10.73
C GLY A 243 3.55 11.71 -9.21
N ALA A 244 2.32 12.02 -8.79
CA ALA A 244 1.95 12.06 -7.37
C ALA A 244 2.22 10.71 -6.68
N LEU A 245 1.88 9.61 -7.33
CA LEU A 245 2.16 8.27 -6.79
C LEU A 245 3.65 8.09 -6.56
N ASN A 246 4.52 8.54 -7.48
CA ASN A 246 5.97 8.39 -7.35
C ASN A 246 6.55 9.03 -6.07
N VAL A 247 5.96 10.12 -5.58
CA VAL A 247 6.42 10.83 -4.38
C VAL A 247 5.63 10.52 -3.10
N ILE A 248 4.42 9.95 -3.23
CA ILE A 248 3.63 9.45 -2.09
C ILE A 248 4.06 8.03 -1.72
N ASN A 249 4.20 7.16 -2.72
CA ASN A 249 4.69 5.79 -2.59
C ASN A 249 5.22 5.31 -3.95
N SER A 250 6.55 5.20 -4.11
CA SER A 250 7.15 4.95 -5.43
C SER A 250 6.85 3.57 -6.01
N TRP A 251 6.38 2.63 -5.18
CA TRP A 251 6.09 1.25 -5.58
C TRP A 251 4.94 1.14 -6.59
N GLU A 252 4.01 2.10 -6.60
CA GLU A 252 2.87 2.17 -7.51
C GLU A 252 3.23 2.81 -8.86
N TYR A 253 4.29 3.61 -8.90
CA TYR A 253 4.60 4.44 -10.07
C TYR A 253 4.79 3.62 -11.36
N PRO A 254 5.59 2.52 -11.39
CA PRO A 254 5.78 1.74 -12.62
C PRO A 254 4.47 1.13 -13.15
N THR A 255 3.64 0.58 -12.26
CA THR A 255 2.35 -0.02 -12.62
C THR A 255 1.42 1.01 -13.26
N HIS A 256 1.28 2.17 -12.62
CA HIS A 256 0.37 3.22 -13.10
C HIS A 256 0.89 3.93 -14.35
N LEU A 257 2.21 4.06 -14.51
CA LEU A 257 2.82 4.57 -15.74
C LEU A 257 2.50 3.64 -16.93
N LEU A 258 2.67 2.32 -16.77
CA LEU A 258 2.36 1.34 -17.81
C LEU A 258 0.86 1.29 -18.11
N LEU A 259 0.02 1.27 -17.08
CA LEU A 259 -1.44 1.30 -17.24
C LEU A 259 -1.91 2.55 -17.99
N ALA A 260 -1.30 3.72 -17.74
CA ALA A 260 -1.61 4.95 -18.46
C ALA A 260 -1.29 4.84 -19.96
N VAL A 261 -0.14 4.25 -20.31
CA VAL A 261 0.24 3.98 -21.71
C VAL A 261 -0.78 3.03 -22.36
N ILE A 262 -1.18 1.98 -21.67
CA ILE A 262 -2.18 1.02 -22.17
C ILE A 262 -3.54 1.71 -22.35
N ALA A 263 -3.97 2.55 -21.40
CA ALA A 263 -5.22 3.30 -21.49
C ALA A 263 -5.24 4.26 -22.69
N LEU A 264 -4.11 4.93 -22.97
CA LEU A 264 -3.94 5.74 -24.18
C LEU A 264 -4.03 4.90 -25.47
N GLY A 265 -3.52 3.67 -25.44
CA GLY A 265 -3.65 2.69 -26.52
C GLY A 265 -5.10 2.26 -26.74
N ILE A 266 -5.80 1.85 -25.66
CA ILE A 266 -7.21 1.45 -25.70
C ILE A 266 -8.08 2.56 -26.26
N ALA A 267 -7.88 3.81 -25.82
CA ALA A 267 -8.60 4.99 -26.30
C ALA A 267 -8.52 5.17 -27.83
N ARG A 268 -7.47 4.64 -28.46
CA ARG A 268 -7.22 4.73 -29.91
C ARG A 268 -7.75 3.50 -30.64
N VAL A 269 -7.45 2.30 -30.14
CA VAL A 269 -7.93 1.03 -30.71
C VAL A 269 -9.45 0.99 -30.73
N ALA A 270 -10.11 1.45 -29.66
CA ALA A 270 -11.56 1.43 -29.54
C ALA A 270 -12.29 2.21 -30.65
N ARG A 271 -11.64 3.20 -31.25
CA ARG A 271 -12.24 4.04 -32.31
C ARG A 271 -12.41 3.31 -33.64
N ARG A 272 -11.42 2.53 -34.04
CA ARG A 272 -11.35 1.92 -35.39
C ARG A 272 -11.33 0.39 -35.35
N GLY A 273 -11.10 -0.20 -34.17
CA GLY A 273 -10.79 -1.62 -34.01
C GLY A 273 -9.40 -2.02 -34.54
N THR A 274 -8.65 -1.06 -35.08
CA THR A 274 -7.30 -1.18 -35.63
C THR A 274 -6.47 0.02 -35.17
N VAL A 275 -5.14 -0.09 -35.24
CA VAL A 275 -4.19 0.97 -34.89
C VAL A 275 -3.51 1.46 -36.15
N THR A 276 -3.50 2.78 -36.37
CA THR A 276 -2.70 3.38 -37.44
C THR A 276 -1.35 3.87 -36.92
N ALA A 277 -0.35 4.03 -37.79
CA ALA A 277 0.94 4.60 -37.41
C ALA A 277 0.79 5.98 -36.73
N THR A 278 -0.12 6.81 -37.23
CA THR A 278 -0.47 8.10 -36.62
C THR A 278 -0.97 7.93 -35.18
N ASP A 279 -1.86 6.98 -34.93
CA ASP A 279 -2.37 6.70 -33.57
C ASP A 279 -1.23 6.33 -32.61
N VAL A 280 -0.27 5.51 -33.06
CA VAL A 280 0.92 5.14 -32.29
C VAL A 280 1.74 6.38 -31.94
N VAL A 281 2.03 7.26 -32.91
CA VAL A 281 2.82 8.47 -32.66
C VAL A 281 2.10 9.40 -31.69
N HIS A 282 0.80 9.66 -31.86
CA HIS A 282 0.05 10.49 -30.89
C HIS A 282 0.05 9.85 -29.49
N GLY A 283 -0.02 8.51 -29.39
CA GLY A 283 0.06 7.79 -28.13
C GLY A 283 1.41 7.98 -27.46
N MET A 284 2.48 7.76 -28.23
CA MET A 284 3.87 7.94 -27.80
C MET A 284 4.13 9.37 -27.32
N VAL A 285 3.65 10.40 -28.04
CA VAL A 285 3.78 11.80 -27.61
C VAL A 285 3.11 12.04 -26.26
N SER A 286 1.86 11.61 -26.06
CA SER A 286 1.21 11.73 -24.75
C SER A 286 1.95 10.97 -23.65
N SER A 287 2.48 9.78 -23.94
CA SER A 287 3.26 8.99 -22.99
C SER A 287 4.60 9.64 -22.62
N VAL A 288 5.31 10.23 -23.59
CA VAL A 288 6.55 10.97 -23.35
C VAL A 288 6.28 12.22 -22.53
N ILE A 289 5.24 12.99 -22.87
CA ILE A 289 4.84 14.17 -22.07
C ILE A 289 4.52 13.75 -20.65
N MET A 290 3.72 12.69 -20.47
CA MET A 290 3.40 12.13 -19.15
C MET A 290 4.64 11.76 -18.35
N PHE A 291 5.59 11.05 -18.97
CA PHE A 291 6.83 10.65 -18.31
C PHE A 291 7.71 11.85 -17.93
N LEU A 292 7.77 12.87 -18.77
CA LEU A 292 8.53 14.09 -18.47
C LEU A 292 7.85 14.89 -17.35
N THR A 293 6.54 15.10 -17.43
CA THR A 293 5.81 15.90 -16.46
C THR A 293 5.65 15.21 -15.10
N SER A 294 5.65 13.88 -15.05
CA SER A 294 5.60 13.12 -13.78
C SER A 294 6.83 13.31 -12.90
N THR A 295 7.98 13.66 -13.49
CA THR A 295 9.17 14.05 -12.73
C THR A 295 9.23 15.57 -12.54
N LEU A 296 8.95 16.36 -13.59
CA LEU A 296 9.12 17.81 -13.57
C LEU A 296 8.24 18.51 -12.51
N TRP A 297 6.98 18.10 -12.37
CA TRP A 297 6.08 18.71 -11.37
C TRP A 297 6.46 18.42 -9.93
N TYR A 298 7.20 17.35 -9.71
CA TYR A 298 7.66 16.92 -8.40
C TYR A 298 9.16 17.13 -8.23
N ARG A 299 9.79 17.95 -9.08
CA ARG A 299 11.23 18.24 -9.04
C ARG A 299 11.73 18.69 -7.67
N PRO A 300 11.01 19.51 -6.87
CA PRO A 300 11.46 19.89 -5.53
C PRO A 300 11.66 18.70 -4.57
N PHE A 301 10.91 17.62 -4.76
CA PHE A 301 11.11 16.38 -4.00
C PHE A 301 12.35 15.64 -4.53
N TRP A 302 12.43 15.43 -5.84
CA TRP A 302 13.49 14.66 -6.47
C TRP A 302 14.87 15.29 -6.38
N SER A 303 14.98 16.61 -6.20
CA SER A 303 16.27 17.28 -6.03
C SER A 303 16.98 16.94 -4.73
N HIS A 304 16.27 16.37 -3.74
CA HIS A 304 16.83 16.03 -2.42
C HIS A 304 16.60 14.58 -2.00
N TYR A 305 15.77 13.83 -2.73
CA TYR A 305 15.53 12.42 -2.44
C TYR A 305 16.70 11.55 -2.93
N LEU A 306 17.22 10.70 -2.04
CA LEU A 306 18.29 9.76 -2.33
C LEU A 306 17.72 8.35 -2.50
N THR A 307 17.83 7.82 -3.72
CA THR A 307 17.46 6.43 -4.02
C THR A 307 18.53 5.48 -3.50
N VAL A 308 18.29 4.86 -2.35
CA VAL A 308 19.23 3.94 -1.69
C VAL A 308 19.22 2.53 -2.32
N TYR A 309 18.05 2.09 -2.78
CA TYR A 309 17.85 0.77 -3.38
C TYR A 309 17.45 0.94 -4.84
N SER A 310 18.37 0.63 -5.76
CA SER A 310 18.19 0.88 -7.20
C SER A 310 18.30 -0.38 -8.06
N SER A 311 18.47 -1.55 -7.46
CA SER A 311 18.60 -2.82 -8.18
C SER A 311 17.55 -3.84 -7.76
N VAL A 312 17.19 -4.68 -8.72
CA VAL A 312 16.28 -5.81 -8.54
C VAL A 312 17.09 -7.10 -8.66
N SER A 313 16.89 -8.02 -7.73
CA SER A 313 17.47 -9.37 -7.74
C SER A 313 16.42 -10.41 -8.12
N LEU A 314 16.88 -11.49 -8.75
CA LEU A 314 16.05 -12.67 -9.00
C LEU A 314 15.75 -13.40 -7.69
N TRP A 315 14.49 -13.78 -7.50
CA TRP A 315 14.02 -14.51 -6.33
C TRP A 315 13.75 -15.98 -6.66
N THR A 316 14.38 -16.89 -5.92
CA THR A 316 14.40 -18.33 -6.25
C THR A 316 13.89 -19.24 -5.12
N THR A 317 13.86 -18.79 -3.87
CA THR A 317 13.40 -19.57 -2.70
C THR A 317 12.00 -19.14 -2.25
N ASP A 318 11.39 -19.84 -1.29
CA ASP A 318 10.21 -19.37 -0.51
C ASP A 318 9.07 -18.73 -1.34
N LYS A 319 8.73 -19.36 -2.46
CA LYS A 319 7.67 -18.90 -3.37
C LYS A 319 6.29 -19.13 -2.78
N SER A 320 5.33 -18.30 -3.20
CA SER A 320 3.96 -18.42 -2.72
C SER A 320 3.29 -19.61 -3.37
N THR A 321 2.47 -20.33 -2.60
CA THR A 321 1.65 -21.40 -3.15
C THR A 321 0.38 -20.83 -3.80
N LEU A 322 -0.27 -21.64 -4.64
CA LEU A 322 -1.59 -21.29 -5.17
C LEU A 322 -2.62 -21.10 -4.03
N VAL A 323 -2.51 -21.89 -2.95
CA VAL A 323 -3.40 -21.79 -1.80
C VAL A 323 -3.23 -20.45 -1.09
N ASP A 324 -1.99 -20.04 -0.83
CA ASP A 324 -1.71 -18.73 -0.20
C ASP A 324 -2.31 -17.59 -1.03
N TYR A 325 -2.09 -17.63 -2.35
CA TYR A 325 -2.63 -16.63 -3.27
C TYR A 325 -4.16 -16.60 -3.27
N LEU A 326 -4.82 -17.77 -3.25
CA LEU A 326 -6.28 -17.88 -3.21
C LEU A 326 -6.84 -17.50 -1.84
N ILE A 327 -6.13 -17.72 -0.74
CA ILE A 327 -6.53 -17.21 0.57
C ILE A 327 -6.56 -15.68 0.53
N ILE A 328 -5.53 -15.06 -0.04
CA ILE A 328 -5.39 -13.59 -0.11
C ILE A 328 -6.38 -12.99 -1.10
N HIS A 329 -6.42 -13.45 -2.36
CA HIS A 329 -7.15 -12.80 -3.45
C HIS A 329 -8.35 -13.62 -3.98
N GLY A 330 -8.67 -14.77 -3.38
CA GLY A 330 -9.65 -15.72 -3.92
C GLY A 330 -11.03 -15.12 -4.19
N ALA A 331 -11.46 -14.17 -3.36
CA ALA A 331 -12.74 -13.50 -3.56
C ALA A 331 -12.80 -12.69 -4.86
N MET A 332 -11.74 -11.95 -5.15
CA MET A 332 -11.61 -11.19 -6.37
C MET A 332 -11.34 -12.10 -7.56
N VAL A 333 -10.55 -13.16 -7.40
CA VAL A 333 -10.36 -14.19 -8.43
C VAL A 333 -11.70 -14.78 -8.86
N PHE A 334 -12.58 -15.16 -7.94
CA PHE A 334 -13.91 -15.67 -8.27
C PHE A 334 -14.75 -14.65 -9.06
N GLN A 335 -14.70 -13.37 -8.67
CA GLN A 335 -15.39 -12.33 -9.43
C GLN A 335 -14.76 -12.08 -10.80
N LEU A 336 -13.44 -12.17 -10.94
CA LEU A 336 -12.76 -12.09 -12.23
C LEU A 336 -13.07 -13.28 -13.14
N LEU A 337 -13.25 -14.48 -12.60
CA LEU A 337 -13.74 -15.63 -13.35
C LEU A 337 -15.21 -15.43 -13.78
N THR A 338 -16.02 -14.85 -12.91
CA THR A 338 -17.40 -14.43 -13.23
C THR A 338 -17.39 -13.37 -14.35
N PHE A 339 -16.45 -12.43 -14.33
CA PHE A 339 -16.27 -11.41 -15.36
C PHE A 339 -15.97 -12.06 -16.71
N VAL A 340 -15.04 -13.01 -16.75
CA VAL A 340 -14.72 -13.78 -17.97
C VAL A 340 -15.95 -14.54 -18.46
N ALA A 341 -16.74 -15.16 -17.57
CA ALA A 341 -17.95 -15.87 -17.94
C ALA A 341 -19.05 -14.96 -18.52
N LEU A 342 -19.17 -13.72 -18.03
CA LEU A 342 -20.17 -12.75 -18.49
C LEU A 342 -19.73 -12.00 -19.74
N VAL A 343 -18.45 -11.63 -19.82
CA VAL A 343 -17.93 -10.69 -20.83
C VAL A 343 -17.09 -11.39 -21.89
N GLY A 344 -16.25 -12.36 -21.52
CA GLY A 344 -15.38 -13.08 -22.45
C GLY A 344 -16.09 -14.22 -23.18
N TRP A 345 -16.68 -15.14 -22.41
CA TRP A 345 -17.27 -16.38 -22.91
C TRP A 345 -18.32 -16.21 -24.01
N PRO A 346 -19.24 -15.21 -23.96
CA PRO A 346 -20.20 -15.02 -25.03
C PRO A 346 -19.56 -14.66 -26.37
N VAL A 347 -18.47 -13.87 -26.35
CA VAL A 347 -17.72 -13.57 -27.57
C VAL A 347 -17.06 -14.84 -28.05
N TRP A 348 -16.28 -15.54 -27.22
CA TRP A 348 -15.60 -16.78 -27.62
C TRP A 348 -16.50 -17.83 -28.26
N ARG A 349 -17.76 -17.95 -27.84
CA ARG A 349 -18.71 -18.91 -28.44
C ARG A 349 -19.28 -18.46 -29.78
N THR A 350 -19.45 -17.15 -29.97
CA THR A 350 -20.20 -16.59 -31.10
C THR A 350 -19.28 -16.03 -32.19
N THR A 351 -18.16 -15.43 -31.80
CA THR A 351 -17.20 -14.72 -32.65
C THR A 351 -15.77 -14.85 -32.07
N GLY A 352 -14.74 -14.40 -32.77
CA GLY A 352 -13.38 -14.35 -32.20
C GLY A 352 -12.61 -15.67 -32.17
N TRP A 353 -11.57 -15.72 -31.32
CA TRP A 353 -10.53 -16.76 -31.36
C TRP A 353 -11.03 -18.11 -30.86
N GLY A 354 -11.91 -18.13 -29.84
CA GLY A 354 -12.42 -19.36 -29.24
C GLY A 354 -13.25 -20.19 -30.22
N ARG A 355 -14.14 -19.55 -30.97
CA ARG A 355 -14.93 -20.19 -32.04
C ARG A 355 -14.03 -20.71 -33.15
N TYR A 356 -13.01 -19.93 -33.50
CA TYR A 356 -12.03 -20.32 -34.52
C TYR A 356 -11.22 -21.55 -34.08
N VAL A 357 -10.67 -21.57 -32.86
CA VAL A 357 -9.95 -22.72 -32.30
C VAL A 357 -10.87 -23.93 -32.17
N ALA A 358 -12.09 -23.78 -31.65
CA ALA A 358 -13.05 -24.87 -31.53
C ALA A 358 -13.45 -25.46 -32.90
N MET A 359 -13.64 -24.61 -33.92
CA MET A 359 -13.87 -25.05 -35.30
C MET A 359 -12.67 -25.84 -35.84
N ARG A 360 -11.44 -25.37 -35.62
CA ARG A 360 -10.21 -26.04 -36.04
C ARG A 360 -10.02 -27.40 -35.35
N LEU A 361 -10.20 -27.46 -34.03
CA LEU A 361 -10.09 -28.70 -33.25
C LEU A 361 -11.15 -29.75 -33.63
N ARG A 362 -12.34 -29.32 -34.05
CA ARG A 362 -13.40 -30.23 -34.53
C ARG A 362 -13.14 -30.79 -35.94
N ASN A 363 -12.23 -30.18 -36.70
CA ASN A 363 -11.95 -30.51 -38.10
C ASN A 363 -10.46 -30.82 -38.33
N LEU A 364 -9.81 -31.52 -37.39
CA LEU A 364 -8.39 -31.88 -37.49
C LEU A 364 -8.10 -32.70 -38.75
N ASP A 365 -8.98 -33.65 -39.09
CA ASP A 365 -8.85 -34.53 -40.26
C ASP A 365 -8.99 -33.78 -41.60
N ALA A 366 -9.49 -32.55 -41.59
CA ALA A 366 -9.70 -31.71 -42.77
C ALA A 366 -8.80 -30.47 -42.77
N TRP A 367 -7.69 -30.48 -42.03
CA TRP A 367 -6.81 -29.33 -41.81
C TRP A 367 -6.41 -28.60 -43.10
N GLU A 368 -5.96 -29.33 -44.13
CA GLU A 368 -5.56 -28.74 -45.41
C GLU A 368 -6.72 -28.12 -46.18
N ARG A 369 -7.91 -28.74 -46.11
CA ARG A 369 -9.13 -28.21 -46.76
C ARG A 369 -9.56 -26.92 -46.10
N VAL A 370 -9.63 -26.87 -44.77
CA VAL A 370 -10.00 -25.66 -44.02
C VAL A 370 -8.97 -24.54 -44.27
N SER A 371 -7.68 -24.86 -44.29
CA SER A 371 -6.60 -23.89 -44.56
C SER A 371 -6.61 -23.36 -46.00
N ARG A 372 -7.08 -24.13 -46.97
CA ARG A 372 -7.30 -23.65 -48.35
C ARG A 372 -8.47 -22.68 -48.44
N HIS A 373 -9.59 -22.98 -47.80
CA HIS A 373 -10.76 -22.10 -47.77
C HIS A 373 -10.47 -20.79 -47.04
N GLU A 374 -9.73 -20.85 -45.94
CA GLU A 374 -9.31 -19.66 -45.21
C GLU A 374 -8.41 -18.76 -46.07
N ARG A 375 -7.43 -19.33 -46.78
CA ARG A 375 -6.58 -18.59 -47.72
C ARG A 375 -7.38 -17.92 -48.85
N ALA A 376 -8.45 -18.56 -49.32
CA ALA A 376 -9.31 -18.01 -50.36
C ALA A 376 -10.21 -16.87 -49.84
N LEU A 377 -10.68 -16.93 -48.59
CA LEU A 377 -11.58 -15.94 -47.99
C LEU A 377 -10.83 -14.73 -47.39
N LEU A 378 -9.61 -14.95 -46.91
CA LEU A 378 -8.79 -13.96 -46.22
C LEU A 378 -7.58 -13.62 -47.08
N SER A 379 -7.80 -12.89 -48.19
CA SER A 379 -6.77 -12.56 -49.19
C SER A 379 -5.54 -11.81 -48.66
N SER A 380 -5.53 -11.40 -47.38
CA SER A 380 -4.39 -10.76 -46.71
C SER A 380 -4.14 -11.19 -45.26
N SER A 381 -4.86 -12.18 -44.71
CA SER A 381 -4.78 -12.53 -43.27
C SER A 381 -4.65 -14.04 -42.96
N ALA A 382 -4.16 -14.84 -43.90
CA ALA A 382 -3.88 -16.26 -43.71
C ALA A 382 -2.89 -16.58 -42.55
N LEU A 383 -2.06 -15.62 -42.16
CA LEU A 383 -1.15 -15.77 -41.02
C LEU A 383 -1.91 -15.74 -39.68
N LEU A 384 -2.92 -14.89 -39.52
CA LEU A 384 -3.57 -14.63 -38.23
C LEU A 384 -4.27 -15.87 -37.63
N GLY A 385 -4.96 -16.66 -38.45
CA GLY A 385 -5.66 -17.87 -37.99
C GLY A 385 -4.70 -18.97 -37.51
N THR A 386 -3.66 -19.25 -38.28
CA THR A 386 -2.66 -20.28 -37.93
C THR A 386 -1.89 -19.88 -36.66
N TRP A 387 -1.60 -18.58 -36.49
CA TRP A 387 -1.00 -18.04 -35.26
C TRP A 387 -1.90 -18.25 -34.03
N TYR A 388 -3.23 -18.13 -34.12
CA TYR A 388 -4.10 -18.37 -32.95
C TYR A 388 -4.03 -19.81 -32.44
N VAL A 389 -4.01 -20.80 -33.34
CA VAL A 389 -3.89 -22.22 -32.95
C VAL A 389 -2.48 -22.50 -32.41
N ALA A 390 -1.44 -21.96 -33.03
CA ALA A 390 -0.07 -22.10 -32.55
C ALA A 390 0.13 -21.47 -31.17
N LEU A 391 -0.35 -20.24 -30.96
CA LEU A 391 -0.31 -19.57 -29.66
C LEU A 391 -1.09 -20.32 -28.59
N PHE A 392 -2.26 -20.87 -28.94
CA PHE A 392 -3.04 -21.70 -28.02
C PHE A 392 -2.31 -23.00 -27.67
N ALA A 393 -1.69 -23.68 -28.64
CA ALA A 393 -0.91 -24.89 -28.40
C ALA A 393 0.32 -24.60 -27.52
N ILE A 394 1.08 -23.54 -27.82
CA ILE A 394 2.21 -23.08 -26.99
C ILE A 394 1.75 -22.78 -25.57
N PHE A 395 0.62 -22.10 -25.41
CA PHE A 395 0.04 -21.80 -24.11
C PHE A 395 -0.32 -23.08 -23.32
N VAL A 396 -0.99 -24.05 -23.95
CA VAL A 396 -1.35 -25.32 -23.31
C VAL A 396 -0.10 -26.09 -22.88
N VAL A 397 0.91 -26.17 -23.75
CA VAL A 397 2.19 -26.83 -23.44
C VAL A 397 2.91 -26.12 -22.30
N LEU A 398 2.98 -24.79 -22.31
CA LEU A 398 3.58 -24.00 -21.25
C LEU A 398 2.88 -24.24 -19.90
N VAL A 399 1.55 -24.20 -19.88
CA VAL A 399 0.76 -24.46 -18.66
C VAL A 399 0.98 -25.88 -18.16
N ALA A 400 1.01 -26.87 -19.05
CA ALA A 400 1.29 -28.26 -18.69
C ALA A 400 2.70 -28.42 -18.10
N ILE A 401 3.73 -27.82 -18.71
CA ILE A 401 5.10 -27.84 -18.19
C ILE A 401 5.16 -27.21 -16.79
N LEU A 402 4.52 -26.05 -16.60
CA LEU A 402 4.51 -25.36 -15.31
C LEU A 402 3.75 -26.15 -14.23
N ALA A 403 2.65 -26.82 -14.60
CA ALA A 403 1.92 -27.71 -13.70
C ALA A 403 2.79 -28.91 -13.29
N ILE A 404 3.51 -29.52 -14.24
CA ILE A 404 4.45 -30.62 -13.97
C ILE A 404 5.61 -30.15 -13.09
N ALA A 405 6.12 -28.93 -13.32
CA ALA A 405 7.18 -28.30 -12.52
C ALA A 405 6.72 -27.82 -11.13
N ARG A 406 5.54 -28.25 -10.66
CA ARG A 406 4.92 -27.88 -9.38
C ARG A 406 4.77 -26.36 -9.17
N SER A 407 4.73 -25.59 -10.26
CA SER A 407 4.56 -24.13 -10.26
C SER A 407 3.10 -23.75 -10.51
N ALA A 408 2.18 -24.34 -9.75
CA ALA A 408 0.73 -24.22 -9.96
C ALA A 408 0.25 -22.76 -9.92
N LEU A 409 0.83 -21.93 -9.04
CA LEU A 409 0.53 -20.50 -8.98
C LEU A 409 0.88 -19.78 -10.29
N ILE A 410 2.10 -20.00 -10.80
CA ILE A 410 2.56 -19.35 -12.04
C ILE A 410 1.73 -19.80 -13.24
N ALA A 411 1.43 -21.10 -13.35
CA ALA A 411 0.54 -21.62 -14.39
C ALA A 411 -0.85 -20.95 -14.33
N PHE A 412 -1.40 -20.81 -13.13
CA PHE A 412 -2.68 -20.15 -12.89
C PHE A 412 -2.64 -18.67 -13.27
N LEU A 413 -1.62 -17.92 -12.86
CA LEU A 413 -1.50 -16.49 -13.15
C LEU A 413 -1.24 -16.22 -14.64
N ILE A 414 -0.39 -16.99 -15.31
CA ILE A 414 -0.19 -16.88 -16.77
C ILE A 414 -1.49 -17.17 -17.51
N THR A 415 -2.28 -18.14 -17.03
CA THR A 415 -3.60 -18.43 -17.57
C THR A 415 -4.55 -17.24 -17.40
N MET A 416 -4.59 -16.63 -16.21
CA MET A 416 -5.39 -15.43 -15.97
C MET A 416 -4.96 -14.25 -16.86
N VAL A 417 -3.66 -13.96 -16.95
CA VAL A 417 -3.13 -12.89 -17.82
C VAL A 417 -3.57 -13.14 -19.27
N SER A 418 -3.36 -14.35 -19.77
CA SER A 418 -3.67 -14.72 -21.16
C SER A 418 -5.16 -14.56 -21.45
N ILE A 419 -6.01 -15.10 -20.58
CA ILE A 419 -7.47 -14.98 -20.68
C ILE A 419 -7.89 -13.51 -20.69
N MET A 420 -7.39 -12.71 -19.74
CA MET A 420 -7.79 -11.32 -19.60
C MET A 420 -7.31 -10.46 -20.77
N VAL A 421 -6.10 -10.67 -21.28
CA VAL A 421 -5.60 -10.01 -22.50
C VAL A 421 -6.46 -10.37 -23.71
N LEU A 422 -6.87 -11.64 -23.83
CA LEU A 422 -7.76 -12.07 -24.90
C LEU A 422 -9.14 -11.40 -24.79
N VAL A 423 -9.73 -11.34 -23.58
CA VAL A 423 -10.97 -10.58 -23.36
C VAL A 423 -10.79 -9.12 -23.73
N ALA A 424 -9.68 -8.49 -23.32
CA ALA A 424 -9.40 -7.10 -23.64
C ALA A 424 -9.29 -6.85 -25.15
N TRP A 425 -8.63 -7.76 -25.87
CA TRP A 425 -8.48 -7.69 -27.32
C TRP A 425 -9.80 -7.86 -28.06
N GLU A 426 -10.62 -8.82 -27.65
CA GLU A 426 -11.90 -9.06 -28.30
C GLU A 426 -12.92 -7.95 -28.02
N ARG A 427 -12.90 -7.44 -26.78
CA ARG A 427 -13.69 -6.28 -26.35
C ARG A 427 -13.02 -4.96 -26.66
N ARG A 428 -12.01 -4.91 -27.54
CA ARG A 428 -11.25 -3.67 -27.84
C ARG A 428 -12.10 -2.50 -28.33
N ARG A 429 -13.29 -2.76 -28.89
CA ARG A 429 -14.27 -1.74 -29.30
C ARG A 429 -15.15 -1.22 -28.15
N GLU A 430 -15.07 -1.86 -27.00
CA GLU A 430 -15.79 -1.54 -25.77
C GLU A 430 -14.75 -1.12 -24.71
N PRO A 431 -14.24 0.13 -24.78
CA PRO A 431 -13.02 0.53 -24.09
C PRO A 431 -13.07 0.33 -22.58
N ALA A 432 -14.24 0.48 -21.95
CA ALA A 432 -14.40 0.24 -20.52
C ALA A 432 -14.17 -1.23 -20.14
N LEU A 433 -14.68 -2.18 -20.94
CA LEU A 433 -14.49 -3.61 -20.70
C LEU A 433 -13.08 -4.06 -21.05
N ALA A 434 -12.50 -3.53 -22.12
CA ALA A 434 -11.10 -3.76 -22.45
C ALA A 434 -10.16 -3.25 -21.35
N PHE A 435 -10.46 -2.09 -20.78
CA PHE A 435 -9.71 -1.54 -19.65
C PHE A 435 -9.93 -2.37 -18.38
N ALA A 436 -11.16 -2.80 -18.07
CA ALA A 436 -11.43 -3.69 -16.93
C ALA A 436 -10.65 -5.01 -17.01
N ALA A 437 -10.62 -5.63 -18.19
CA ALA A 437 -9.84 -6.82 -18.46
C ALA A 437 -8.33 -6.53 -18.32
N THR A 438 -7.87 -5.34 -18.72
CA THR A 438 -6.48 -4.90 -18.49
C THR A 438 -6.15 -4.81 -17.00
N LEU A 439 -7.04 -4.26 -16.16
CA LEU A 439 -6.83 -4.22 -14.70
C LEU A 439 -6.72 -5.65 -14.13
N GLY A 440 -7.57 -6.57 -14.60
CA GLY A 440 -7.49 -8.00 -14.29
C GLY A 440 -6.13 -8.62 -14.67
N ALA A 441 -5.70 -8.40 -15.91
CA ALA A 441 -4.41 -8.88 -16.41
C ALA A 441 -3.22 -8.28 -15.66
N THR A 442 -3.24 -6.98 -15.35
CA THR A 442 -2.17 -6.29 -14.64
C THR A 442 -1.99 -6.84 -13.24
N GLY A 443 -3.07 -7.07 -12.48
CA GLY A 443 -2.93 -7.70 -11.16
C GLY A 443 -2.34 -9.11 -11.22
N ALA A 444 -2.73 -9.92 -12.21
CA ALA A 444 -2.16 -11.27 -12.38
C ALA A 444 -0.67 -11.21 -12.82
N ALA A 445 -0.30 -10.25 -13.66
CA ALA A 445 1.08 -10.02 -14.08
C ALA A 445 1.96 -9.54 -12.91
N ILE A 446 1.42 -8.68 -12.03
CA ILE A 446 2.06 -8.30 -10.77
C ILE A 446 2.28 -9.55 -9.88
N GLY A 447 1.28 -10.43 -9.79
CA GLY A 447 1.42 -11.70 -9.09
C GLY A 447 2.59 -12.55 -9.62
N ILE A 448 2.82 -12.57 -10.93
CA ILE A 448 3.99 -13.24 -11.51
C ILE A 448 5.28 -12.50 -11.13
N PHE A 449 5.28 -11.17 -11.23
CA PHE A 449 6.46 -10.34 -10.95
C PHE A 449 7.02 -10.59 -9.53
N VAL A 450 6.18 -10.60 -8.51
CA VAL A 450 6.63 -10.76 -7.11
C VAL A 450 7.17 -12.16 -6.77
N GLU A 451 6.94 -13.15 -7.62
CA GLU A 451 7.47 -14.52 -7.46
C GLU A 451 8.88 -14.68 -8.04
N TYR A 452 9.36 -13.71 -8.82
CA TYR A 452 10.66 -13.76 -9.49
C TYR A 452 11.55 -12.57 -9.21
N PHE A 453 11.01 -11.46 -8.71
CA PHE A 453 11.76 -10.22 -8.53
C PHE A 453 11.58 -9.69 -7.11
N ALA A 454 12.67 -9.21 -6.51
CA ALA A 454 12.70 -8.52 -5.23
C ALA A 454 13.76 -7.40 -5.26
N LEU A 455 13.61 -6.35 -4.45
CA LEU A 455 14.64 -5.32 -4.32
C LEU A 455 15.89 -5.88 -3.62
N THR A 456 17.06 -5.60 -4.18
CA THR A 456 18.34 -6.00 -3.56
C THR A 456 18.57 -5.20 -2.29
N GLY A 457 18.96 -5.86 -1.21
CA GLY A 457 19.24 -5.22 0.09
C GLY A 457 18.02 -4.97 0.97
N ASP A 458 16.84 -5.42 0.53
CA ASP A 458 15.62 -5.47 1.35
C ASP A 458 15.55 -6.74 2.21
N ILE A 459 14.58 -6.81 3.13
CA ILE A 459 14.31 -7.98 3.98
C ILE A 459 13.60 -9.05 3.13
N GLY A 460 14.40 -9.87 2.45
CA GLY A 460 13.91 -10.90 1.52
C GLY A 460 13.06 -10.27 0.40
N ARG A 461 11.89 -10.85 0.11
CA ARG A 461 10.90 -10.26 -0.81
C ARG A 461 9.70 -9.61 -0.11
N MET A 462 9.82 -9.35 1.20
CA MET A 462 8.71 -8.96 2.06
C MET A 462 8.00 -7.69 1.58
N ASN A 463 8.71 -6.58 1.38
CA ASN A 463 8.07 -5.36 0.89
C ASN A 463 7.60 -5.48 -0.56
N THR A 464 8.28 -6.31 -1.36
CA THR A 464 7.86 -6.54 -2.74
C THR A 464 6.49 -7.21 -2.79
N VAL A 465 6.28 -8.30 -2.06
CA VAL A 465 4.96 -8.94 -1.97
C VAL A 465 3.93 -7.98 -1.38
N PHE A 466 4.24 -7.35 -0.25
CA PHE A 466 3.34 -6.42 0.44
C PHE A 466 2.82 -5.29 -0.46
N LYS A 467 3.72 -4.47 -1.01
CA LYS A 467 3.35 -3.26 -1.73
C LYS A 467 2.62 -3.59 -3.03
N PHE A 468 3.04 -4.65 -3.72
CA PHE A 468 2.42 -5.05 -4.97
C PHE A 468 1.10 -5.81 -4.78
N TYR A 469 0.93 -6.64 -3.74
CA TYR A 469 -0.37 -7.29 -3.45
C TYR A 469 -1.45 -6.30 -3.03
N LEU A 470 -1.08 -5.21 -2.33
CA LEU A 470 -2.01 -4.10 -2.12
C LEU A 470 -2.49 -3.49 -3.45
N GLN A 471 -1.59 -3.29 -4.42
CA GLN A 471 -1.97 -2.81 -5.75
C GLN A 471 -2.90 -3.79 -6.47
N VAL A 472 -2.62 -5.10 -6.41
CA VAL A 472 -3.50 -6.14 -6.99
C VAL A 472 -4.90 -6.02 -6.40
N TRP A 473 -5.01 -5.86 -5.08
CA TRP A 473 -6.29 -5.68 -4.39
C TRP A 473 -7.03 -4.45 -4.92
N VAL A 474 -6.36 -3.29 -4.98
CA VAL A 474 -6.96 -2.04 -5.49
C VAL A 474 -7.52 -2.21 -6.90
N LEU A 475 -6.70 -2.73 -7.82
CA LEU A 475 -7.08 -2.90 -9.23
C LEU A 475 -8.26 -3.87 -9.39
N TRP A 476 -8.24 -4.98 -8.67
CA TRP A 476 -9.25 -6.03 -8.81
C TRP A 476 -10.57 -5.73 -8.10
N SER A 477 -10.58 -4.95 -7.02
CA SER A 477 -11.82 -4.61 -6.29
C SER A 477 -12.81 -3.82 -7.14
N MET A 478 -12.33 -2.90 -7.99
CA MET A 478 -13.19 -2.13 -8.89
C MET A 478 -13.89 -3.01 -9.93
N VAL A 479 -13.15 -3.96 -10.53
CA VAL A 479 -13.70 -4.92 -11.50
C VAL A 479 -14.65 -5.90 -10.83
N SER A 480 -14.30 -6.36 -9.62
CA SER A 480 -15.10 -7.29 -8.83
C SER A 480 -16.45 -6.69 -8.43
N GLY A 481 -16.46 -5.43 -7.99
CA GLY A 481 -17.69 -4.71 -7.65
C GLY A 481 -18.65 -4.56 -8.83
N ALA A 482 -18.14 -4.14 -10.00
CA ALA A 482 -18.96 -4.04 -11.20
C ALA A 482 -19.49 -5.41 -11.66
N THR A 483 -18.65 -6.43 -11.60
CA THR A 483 -19.00 -7.79 -12.03
C THR A 483 -20.06 -8.42 -11.15
N LEU A 484 -19.97 -8.24 -9.83
CA LEU A 484 -20.96 -8.75 -8.89
C LEU A 484 -22.36 -8.24 -9.27
N VAL A 485 -22.49 -6.94 -9.52
CA VAL A 485 -23.77 -6.32 -9.86
C VAL A 485 -24.28 -6.79 -11.23
N TRP A 486 -23.41 -6.94 -12.22
CA TRP A 486 -23.79 -7.51 -13.52
C TRP A 486 -24.29 -8.95 -13.39
N ALA A 487 -23.61 -9.77 -12.60
CA ALA A 487 -23.97 -11.17 -12.38
C ALA A 487 -25.33 -11.28 -11.67
N PHE A 488 -25.54 -10.52 -10.59
CA PHE A 488 -26.83 -10.45 -9.89
C PHE A 488 -27.96 -10.00 -10.82
N ALA A 489 -27.74 -8.94 -11.61
CA ALA A 489 -28.74 -8.45 -12.55
C ALA A 489 -29.13 -9.49 -13.60
N ARG A 490 -28.16 -10.30 -14.08
CA ARG A 490 -28.40 -11.37 -15.06
C ARG A 490 -29.06 -12.61 -14.46
N VAL A 491 -28.75 -12.93 -13.21
CA VAL A 491 -29.34 -14.06 -12.48
C VAL A 491 -30.79 -13.76 -12.14
N PHE A 492 -31.08 -12.59 -11.59
CA PHE A 492 -32.41 -12.16 -11.14
C PHE A 492 -33.15 -11.29 -12.17
N ASP A 493 -32.85 -11.50 -13.45
CA ASP A 493 -33.51 -10.81 -14.55
C ASP A 493 -35.02 -11.18 -14.56
N ARG A 494 -35.86 -10.22 -14.15
CA ARG A 494 -37.31 -10.40 -14.00
C ARG A 494 -38.03 -10.67 -15.32
N GLU A 495 -37.42 -10.32 -16.45
CA GLU A 495 -38.00 -10.59 -17.77
C GLU A 495 -37.86 -12.07 -18.16
N ARG A 496 -36.88 -12.77 -17.57
CA ARG A 496 -36.77 -14.22 -17.67
C ARG A 496 -37.74 -14.86 -16.68
N ARG A 497 -38.95 -15.17 -17.15
CA ARG A 497 -39.97 -15.93 -16.41
C ARG A 497 -39.59 -17.40 -16.09
N LYS A 498 -38.31 -17.77 -16.20
CA LYS A 498 -37.82 -19.13 -15.94
C LYS A 498 -37.26 -19.22 -14.51
N PRO A 499 -37.52 -20.31 -13.78
CA PRO A 499 -36.87 -20.55 -12.50
C PRO A 499 -35.34 -20.60 -12.68
N LEU A 500 -34.62 -20.24 -11.62
CA LEU A 500 -33.16 -20.30 -11.60
C LEU A 500 -32.67 -21.74 -11.86
N GLY A 501 -31.77 -21.91 -12.81
CA GLY A 501 -31.12 -23.19 -13.07
C GLY A 501 -30.08 -23.54 -11.98
N LEU A 502 -29.67 -24.80 -11.92
CA LEU A 502 -28.70 -25.31 -10.94
C LEU A 502 -27.39 -24.50 -10.90
N LEU A 503 -26.87 -24.10 -12.07
CA LEU A 503 -25.65 -23.28 -12.16
C LEU A 503 -25.83 -21.87 -11.56
N GLN A 504 -27.01 -21.28 -11.71
CA GLN A 504 -27.31 -19.96 -11.15
C GLN A 504 -27.42 -20.05 -9.62
N TRP A 505 -28.12 -21.07 -9.11
CA TRP A 505 -28.16 -21.35 -7.68
C TRP A 505 -26.78 -21.65 -7.11
N GLY A 506 -25.97 -22.46 -7.80
CA GLY A 506 -24.59 -22.72 -7.41
C GLY A 506 -23.76 -21.45 -7.32
N TRP A 507 -23.89 -20.54 -8.29
CA TRP A 507 -23.19 -19.24 -8.26
C TRP A 507 -23.69 -18.33 -7.13
N VAL A 508 -25.00 -18.24 -6.90
CA VAL A 508 -25.58 -17.44 -5.80
C VAL A 508 -25.09 -17.96 -4.45
N SER A 509 -25.14 -19.28 -4.24
CA SER A 509 -24.66 -19.91 -3.00
C SER A 509 -23.16 -19.71 -2.81
N ALA A 510 -22.35 -19.88 -3.85
CA ALA A 510 -20.91 -19.64 -3.80
C ALA A 510 -20.59 -18.18 -3.47
N THR A 511 -21.31 -17.23 -4.09
CA THR A 511 -21.17 -15.80 -3.80
C THR A 511 -21.56 -15.47 -2.36
N GLY A 512 -22.68 -16.02 -1.88
CA GLY A 512 -23.13 -15.84 -0.50
C GLY A 512 -22.12 -16.38 0.51
N ALA A 513 -21.66 -17.63 0.32
CA ALA A 513 -20.65 -18.25 1.17
C ALA A 513 -19.34 -17.45 1.20
N MET A 514 -18.91 -16.97 0.03
CA MET A 514 -17.69 -16.18 -0.07
C MET A 514 -17.83 -14.80 0.57
N MET A 515 -18.97 -14.12 0.41
CA MET A 515 -19.24 -12.86 1.09
C MET A 515 -19.23 -13.03 2.61
N LEU A 516 -19.81 -14.11 3.13
CA LEU A 516 -19.73 -14.46 4.55
C LEU A 516 -18.29 -14.69 5.00
N ALA A 517 -17.50 -15.42 4.20
CA ALA A 517 -16.10 -15.72 4.52
C ALA A 517 -15.24 -14.45 4.61
N VAL A 518 -15.35 -13.54 3.62
CA VAL A 518 -14.53 -12.31 3.61
C VAL A 518 -14.98 -11.26 4.62
N LEU A 519 -16.23 -11.33 5.09
CA LEU A 519 -16.74 -10.49 6.19
C LEU A 519 -16.31 -11.01 7.57
N ALA A 520 -15.75 -12.22 7.67
CA ALA A 520 -15.24 -12.72 8.95
C ALA A 520 -14.10 -11.86 9.50
N TYR A 521 -13.24 -11.30 8.62
CA TYR A 521 -12.13 -10.45 9.06
C TYR A 521 -12.59 -9.16 9.74
N PRO A 522 -13.39 -8.25 9.12
CA PRO A 522 -13.81 -7.03 9.80
C PRO A 522 -14.56 -7.29 11.10
N LEU A 523 -15.35 -8.37 11.17
CA LEU A 523 -16.08 -8.74 12.39
C LEU A 523 -15.16 -9.23 13.52
N GLY A 524 -14.13 -10.02 13.21
CA GLY A 524 -13.18 -10.53 14.21
C GLY A 524 -12.05 -9.57 14.56
N ALA A 525 -11.52 -8.86 13.57
CA ALA A 525 -10.33 -8.03 13.70
C ALA A 525 -10.61 -6.70 14.42
N VAL A 526 -11.78 -6.08 14.23
CA VAL A 526 -12.10 -4.79 14.87
C VAL A 526 -12.10 -4.90 16.39
N PRO A 527 -12.82 -5.85 17.02
CA PRO A 527 -12.76 -6.04 18.48
C PRO A 527 -11.36 -6.39 18.96
N ALA A 528 -10.63 -7.28 18.25
CA ALA A 528 -9.27 -7.67 18.60
C ALA A 528 -8.31 -6.47 18.60
N ARG A 529 -8.40 -5.61 17.57
CA ARG A 529 -7.58 -4.40 17.46
C ARG A 529 -7.94 -3.35 18.51
N VAL A 530 -9.23 -3.21 18.85
CA VAL A 530 -9.68 -2.30 19.92
C VAL A 530 -9.21 -2.79 21.30
N ALA A 531 -9.13 -4.10 21.51
CA ALA A 531 -8.60 -4.69 22.74
C ALA A 531 -7.07 -4.52 22.87
N ASP A 532 -6.34 -4.41 21.75
CA ASP A 532 -4.89 -4.21 21.66
C ASP A 532 -4.44 -2.75 21.96
N ARG A 533 -5.12 -2.06 22.89
CA ARG A 533 -4.80 -0.69 23.29
C ARG A 533 -3.92 -0.67 24.53
N PHE A 534 -3.01 0.31 24.62
CA PHE A 534 -2.22 0.56 25.83
C PHE A 534 -3.07 0.83 27.09
N ALA A 535 -4.27 1.40 26.91
CA ALA A 535 -5.21 1.64 27.99
C ALA A 535 -6.65 1.67 27.44
N PRO A 536 -7.65 1.24 28.24
CA PRO A 536 -9.05 1.41 27.89
C PRO A 536 -9.41 2.90 27.96
N LEU A 537 -9.99 3.43 26.87
CA LEU A 537 -10.37 4.84 26.76
C LEU A 537 -11.71 4.97 26.04
N PRO A 538 -12.52 5.98 26.38
CA PRO A 538 -13.68 6.35 25.57
C PRO A 538 -13.22 6.79 24.16
N PRO A 539 -14.11 6.76 23.16
CA PRO A 539 -13.82 7.27 21.82
C PRO A 539 -13.32 8.72 21.88
N THR A 540 -12.15 8.98 21.30
CA THR A 540 -11.55 10.31 21.23
C THR A 540 -10.67 10.40 19.99
N LEU A 541 -10.51 11.62 19.46
CA LEU A 541 -9.55 11.91 18.40
C LEU A 541 -8.20 12.36 18.95
N ASP A 542 -8.07 12.61 20.25
CA ASP A 542 -6.80 12.99 20.88
C ASP A 542 -5.86 11.78 20.97
N GLY A 543 -4.88 11.72 20.06
CA GLY A 543 -3.87 10.67 20.02
C GLY A 543 -2.93 10.63 21.24
N MET A 544 -2.95 11.63 22.12
CA MET A 544 -2.19 11.64 23.38
C MET A 544 -3.04 11.22 24.58
N ALA A 545 -4.34 11.03 24.44
CA ALA A 545 -5.24 10.78 25.57
C ALA A 545 -4.85 9.53 26.38
N TYR A 546 -4.35 8.50 25.71
CA TYR A 546 -3.94 7.25 26.37
C TYR A 546 -2.78 7.45 27.34
N MET A 547 -1.90 8.41 27.07
CA MET A 547 -0.73 8.65 27.91
C MET A 547 -1.12 9.09 29.32
N LYS A 548 -2.36 9.55 29.54
CA LYS A 548 -2.86 9.96 30.85
C LYS A 548 -3.01 8.81 31.85
N THR A 549 -3.21 7.59 31.34
CA THR A 549 -3.52 6.41 32.18
C THR A 549 -2.70 5.19 31.80
N ALA A 550 -2.04 5.18 30.64
CA ALA A 550 -1.31 4.04 30.16
C ALA A 550 -0.04 3.76 30.96
N THR A 551 0.15 2.48 31.21
CA THR A 551 1.41 1.91 31.67
C THR A 551 1.99 1.11 30.52
N VAL A 552 3.23 1.42 30.13
CA VAL A 552 3.91 0.78 29.02
C VAL A 552 4.88 -0.26 29.57
N GLN A 553 4.69 -1.51 29.16
CA GLN A 553 5.65 -2.56 29.42
C GLN A 553 6.72 -2.52 28.33
N ASP A 554 7.92 -2.14 28.71
CA ASP A 554 9.07 -2.13 27.80
C ASP A 554 9.67 -3.53 27.69
N ALA A 555 8.87 -4.52 27.30
CA ALA A 555 9.27 -5.92 27.27
C ALA A 555 10.29 -6.20 26.16
N SER A 556 11.32 -7.00 26.46
CA SER A 556 12.29 -7.50 25.49
C SER A 556 12.25 -9.02 25.40
N SER A 557 12.27 -9.56 24.18
CA SER A 557 12.60 -10.98 23.94
C SER A 557 14.09 -11.30 24.16
N GLU A 558 14.96 -10.29 24.10
CA GLU A 558 16.40 -10.39 24.39
C GLU A 558 16.79 -9.34 25.44
N VAL A 559 16.85 -9.75 26.72
CA VAL A 559 17.46 -8.96 27.79
C VAL A 559 18.97 -9.18 27.70
N THR A 560 19.74 -8.13 27.43
CA THR A 560 21.21 -8.17 27.53
C THR A 560 21.70 -7.01 28.40
N PRO A 561 22.93 -7.04 28.94
CA PRO A 561 23.49 -5.89 29.66
C PRO A 561 23.52 -4.59 28.82
N ALA A 562 23.54 -4.71 27.48
CA ALA A 562 23.46 -3.59 26.54
C ALA A 562 22.02 -3.18 26.18
N ASN A 563 21.02 -3.92 26.64
CA ASN A 563 19.60 -3.74 26.35
C ASN A 563 18.75 -4.22 27.54
N PRO A 564 18.79 -3.51 28.69
CA PRO A 564 17.99 -3.85 29.86
C PRO A 564 16.51 -3.55 29.56
N GLY A 565 15.81 -4.51 28.94
CA GLY A 565 14.35 -4.45 28.81
C GLY A 565 13.65 -4.82 30.12
N GLY A 566 12.33 -4.66 30.13
CA GLY A 566 11.43 -5.10 31.20
C GLY A 566 10.96 -4.00 32.15
N ALA A 567 11.26 -2.72 31.86
CA ALA A 567 10.78 -1.61 32.67
C ALA A 567 9.28 -1.39 32.47
N THR A 568 8.57 -1.20 33.58
CA THR A 568 7.18 -0.72 33.57
C THR A 568 7.19 0.80 33.68
N LEU A 569 6.80 1.49 32.60
CA LEU A 569 6.91 2.95 32.47
C LEU A 569 5.53 3.60 32.55
N ARG A 570 5.41 4.69 33.33
CA ARG A 570 4.17 5.50 33.36
C ARG A 570 4.21 6.53 32.23
N ALA A 571 3.28 6.43 31.28
CA ALA A 571 3.22 7.38 30.17
C ALA A 571 2.82 8.81 30.60
N PHE A 572 2.31 8.98 31.83
CA PHE A 572 1.78 10.25 32.33
C PHE A 572 2.88 11.31 32.54
N ALA A 573 4.05 10.91 33.06
CA ALA A 573 5.16 11.83 33.27
C ALA A 573 5.66 12.39 31.92
N ASP A 574 5.79 11.51 30.91
CA ASP A 574 6.10 11.91 29.54
C ASP A 574 5.00 12.82 28.95
N TYR A 575 3.71 12.56 29.22
CA TYR A 575 2.61 13.41 28.78
C TYR A 575 2.75 14.85 29.28
N LEU A 576 3.00 15.03 30.58
CA LEU A 576 3.17 16.36 31.18
C LEU A 576 4.37 17.10 30.59
N ALA A 577 5.51 16.41 30.49
CA ALA A 577 6.75 17.00 29.98
C ALA A 577 6.64 17.38 28.49
N ILE A 578 6.09 16.50 27.66
CA ILE A 578 5.88 16.77 26.23
C ILE A 578 4.92 17.95 26.03
N ARG A 579 3.83 18.01 26.82
CA ARG A 579 2.89 19.15 26.77
C ARG A 579 3.56 20.45 27.14
N TRP A 580 4.40 20.43 28.18
CA TRP A 580 5.20 21.59 28.57
C TRP A 580 6.18 22.00 27.45
N MET A 581 6.91 21.06 26.86
CA MET A 581 7.82 21.33 25.75
C MET A 581 7.09 21.95 24.55
N LEU A 582 5.91 21.44 24.18
CA LEU A 582 5.10 21.98 23.10
C LEU A 582 4.63 23.43 23.34
N GLN A 583 4.53 23.86 24.60
CA GLN A 583 4.05 25.18 25.01
C GLN A 583 5.18 26.19 25.26
N ASN A 584 6.39 25.72 25.58
CA ASN A 584 7.47 26.56 26.11
C ASN A 584 8.75 26.53 25.25
N ILE A 585 8.84 25.64 24.27
CA ILE A 585 10.01 25.52 23.39
C ILE A 585 9.65 25.94 21.97
N ASP A 586 10.21 27.07 21.55
CA ASP A 586 10.10 27.58 20.20
C ASP A 586 11.16 26.98 19.26
N GLY A 587 10.86 27.01 17.96
CA GLY A 587 11.76 26.53 16.91
C GLY A 587 11.93 25.00 16.87
N THR A 588 13.09 24.56 16.38
CA THR A 588 13.44 23.14 16.20
C THR A 588 14.78 22.76 16.87
N PRO A 589 15.01 23.12 18.15
CA PRO A 589 16.22 22.72 18.88
C PRO A 589 16.37 21.20 18.97
N VAL A 590 17.61 20.72 18.98
CA VAL A 590 17.91 19.29 19.08
C VAL A 590 17.72 18.80 20.51
N VAL A 591 17.04 17.67 20.66
CA VAL A 591 16.83 16.98 21.94
C VAL A 591 17.71 15.72 22.02
N LEU A 592 18.35 15.51 23.15
CA LEU A 592 18.93 14.23 23.52
C LEU A 592 17.88 13.44 24.32
N GLU A 593 17.47 12.30 23.78
CA GLU A 593 16.58 11.34 24.42
C GLU A 593 17.11 9.91 24.27
N ALA A 594 16.58 8.97 25.05
CA ALA A 594 16.97 7.57 24.97
C ALA A 594 16.75 6.98 23.57
N SER A 595 17.79 6.30 23.07
CA SER A 595 17.72 5.45 21.89
C SER A 595 17.63 3.99 22.34
N VAL A 596 16.51 3.35 22.00
CA VAL A 596 16.18 1.96 22.34
C VAL A 596 15.84 1.18 21.06
N PRO A 597 15.80 -0.17 21.09
CA PRO A 597 15.36 -0.95 19.95
C PRO A 597 13.99 -0.55 19.39
N GLU A 598 13.74 -0.88 18.12
CA GLU A 598 12.48 -0.57 17.44
C GLU A 598 11.27 -1.21 18.16
N TYR A 599 10.09 -0.63 17.95
CA TYR A 599 8.82 -1.09 18.52
C TYR A 599 8.73 -1.07 20.06
N ARG A 600 9.63 -0.32 20.71
CA ARG A 600 9.59 0.01 22.14
C ARG A 600 9.17 1.45 22.41
N TRP A 601 9.14 1.85 23.69
CA TRP A 601 8.69 3.19 24.13
C TRP A 601 9.65 4.35 23.77
N GLY A 602 10.77 4.09 23.11
CA GLY A 602 11.73 5.14 22.76
C GLY A 602 11.28 6.11 21.67
N SER A 603 12.11 7.14 21.48
CA SER A 603 11.86 8.24 20.54
C SER A 603 10.51 8.95 20.74
N ARG A 604 9.94 8.87 21.95
CA ARG A 604 8.64 9.48 22.27
C ARG A 604 8.70 11.00 22.28
N VAL A 605 9.79 11.61 22.74
CA VAL A 605 9.87 13.08 22.83
C VAL A 605 9.89 13.69 21.43
N SER A 606 10.78 13.24 20.55
CA SER A 606 10.82 13.68 19.14
C SER A 606 9.53 13.35 18.39
N LYS A 607 8.92 12.19 18.64
CA LYS A 607 7.67 11.76 17.99
C LYS A 607 6.51 12.72 18.25
N TYR A 608 6.33 13.19 19.49
CA TYR A 608 5.22 14.06 19.85
C TYR A 608 5.52 15.55 19.69
N THR A 609 6.76 15.97 19.94
CA THR A 609 7.13 17.39 19.86
C THR A 609 7.54 17.83 18.45
N GLY A 610 7.88 16.87 17.59
CA GLY A 610 8.53 17.13 16.30
C GLY A 610 9.95 17.67 16.42
N LEU A 611 10.53 17.81 17.62
CA LEU A 611 11.90 18.26 17.77
C LEU A 611 12.87 17.18 17.25
N PRO A 612 13.94 17.57 16.53
CA PRO A 612 14.93 16.60 16.06
C PRO A 612 15.67 15.95 17.23
N ALA A 613 15.66 14.63 17.29
CA ALA A 613 16.50 13.86 18.20
C ALA A 613 17.90 13.63 17.59
N VAL A 614 18.91 13.47 18.45
CA VAL A 614 20.24 13.03 18.00
C VAL A 614 20.12 11.75 17.18
N LEU A 615 19.43 10.75 17.72
CA LEU A 615 19.08 9.52 17.02
C LEU A 615 17.75 8.98 17.54
N GLY A 616 16.84 8.64 16.63
CA GLY A 616 15.61 7.89 16.94
C GLY A 616 15.74 6.39 16.61
N TRP A 617 14.79 5.83 15.86
CA TRP A 617 14.80 4.41 15.49
C TRP A 617 15.96 4.04 14.56
N ARG A 618 16.97 3.34 15.10
CA ARG A 618 18.23 2.98 14.45
C ARG A 618 18.04 2.31 13.08
N TRP A 619 17.27 1.24 13.01
CA TRP A 619 17.08 0.43 11.81
C TRP A 619 16.42 1.22 10.69
N HIS A 620 15.41 2.03 11.01
CA HIS A 620 14.75 2.91 10.03
C HIS A 620 15.73 3.94 9.48
N GLN A 621 16.57 4.52 10.35
CA GLN A 621 17.59 5.48 9.96
C GLN A 621 18.70 4.85 9.10
N ALA A 622 19.06 3.59 9.39
CA ALA A 622 20.02 2.81 8.61
C ALA A 622 19.47 2.48 7.20
N GLN A 623 18.22 2.01 7.09
CA GLN A 623 17.58 1.70 5.81
C GLN A 623 17.48 2.93 4.89
N GLN A 624 17.17 4.10 5.44
CA GLN A 624 17.08 5.35 4.66
C GLN A 624 18.44 5.92 4.23
N ARG A 625 19.54 5.36 4.74
CA ARG A 625 20.93 5.81 4.49
C ARG A 625 21.78 4.79 3.76
N GLY A 626 21.36 3.52 3.71
CA GLY A 626 22.04 2.41 3.03
C GLY A 626 23.55 2.38 3.29
N PRO A 627 24.40 2.78 2.32
CA PRO A 627 25.86 2.80 2.51
C PRO A 627 26.34 3.60 3.73
N TYR A 628 25.57 4.60 4.19
CA TYR A 628 25.90 5.41 5.35
C TYR A 628 25.34 4.86 6.68
N ALA A 629 24.76 3.66 6.68
CA ALA A 629 24.29 3.00 7.90
C ALA A 629 25.34 2.91 9.04
N PRO A 630 26.66 2.71 8.80
CA PRO A 630 27.66 2.72 9.87
C PRO A 630 27.72 4.04 10.66
N GLN A 631 27.31 5.17 10.07
CA GLN A 631 27.24 6.45 10.77
C GLN A 631 26.08 6.49 11.79
N VAL A 632 24.99 5.76 11.52
CA VAL A 632 23.87 5.60 12.46
C VAL A 632 24.35 4.84 13.70
N ASP A 633 25.17 3.81 13.51
CA ASP A 633 25.75 3.03 14.61
C ASP A 633 26.76 3.82 15.43
N ALA A 634 27.58 4.65 14.79
CA ALA A 634 28.46 5.58 15.49
C ALA A 634 27.67 6.56 16.37
N ARG A 635 26.57 7.09 15.83
CA ARG A 635 25.71 8.01 16.56
C ARG A 635 24.98 7.35 17.73
N LEU A 636 24.58 6.09 17.60
CA LEU A 636 24.04 5.30 18.71
C LEU A 636 25.05 5.19 19.86
N ARG A 637 26.32 4.89 19.55
CA ARG A 637 27.39 4.84 20.55
C ARG A 637 27.59 6.20 21.22
N ASP A 638 27.51 7.29 20.46
CA ASP A 638 27.61 8.64 21.04
C ASP A 638 26.44 8.96 21.97
N VAL A 639 25.21 8.56 21.63
CA VAL A 639 24.04 8.70 22.54
C VAL A 639 24.29 7.92 23.83
N GLN A 640 24.71 6.67 23.72
CA GLN A 640 25.04 5.83 24.88
C GLN A 640 26.15 6.45 25.72
N LEU A 641 27.20 7.00 25.10
CA LEU A 641 28.30 7.65 25.80
C LEU A 641 27.84 8.92 26.52
N MET A 642 27.01 9.77 25.87
CA MET A 642 26.44 10.97 26.48
C MET A 642 25.62 10.64 27.73
N PHE A 643 24.89 9.53 27.77
CA PHE A 643 24.15 9.12 28.97
C PHE A 643 25.02 8.40 30.02
N ASN A 644 25.94 7.51 29.61
CA ASN A 644 26.68 6.64 30.54
C ASN A 644 27.96 7.23 31.12
N THR A 645 28.63 8.17 30.43
CA THR A 645 29.87 8.78 30.98
C THR A 645 29.58 9.53 32.27
N THR A 646 30.51 9.49 33.23
CA THR A 646 30.50 10.34 34.43
C THR A 646 31.27 11.65 34.23
N ASN A 647 32.02 11.77 33.13
CA ASN A 647 32.79 12.97 32.80
C ASN A 647 31.92 13.97 32.01
N SER A 648 31.59 15.11 32.62
CA SER A 648 30.78 16.17 32.01
C SER A 648 31.44 16.83 30.79
N ASP A 649 32.77 16.94 30.75
CA ASP A 649 33.49 17.50 29.59
C ASP A 649 33.40 16.58 28.38
N ALA A 650 33.48 15.26 28.60
CA ALA A 650 33.31 14.27 27.53
C ALA A 650 31.89 14.33 26.94
N ALA A 651 30.87 14.47 27.79
CA ALA A 651 29.49 14.65 27.35
C ALA A 651 29.31 15.97 26.59
N GLN A 652 29.89 17.07 27.08
CA GLN A 652 29.82 18.41 26.46
C GLN A 652 30.33 18.40 25.01
N ILE A 653 31.42 17.68 24.72
CA ILE A 653 31.98 17.60 23.36
C ILE A 653 30.94 17.03 22.38
N LEU A 654 30.28 15.94 22.77
CA LEU A 654 29.27 15.28 21.92
C LEU A 654 27.97 16.07 21.83
N LEU A 655 27.51 16.64 22.96
CA LEU A 655 26.34 17.51 22.98
C LEU A 655 26.52 18.72 22.04
N SER A 656 27.72 19.31 22.06
CA SER A 656 28.08 20.42 21.17
C SER A 656 28.17 19.98 19.71
N ARG A 657 28.77 18.81 19.42
CA ARG A 657 28.85 18.23 18.06
C ARG A 657 27.47 18.05 17.43
N TYR A 658 26.48 17.64 18.21
CA TYR A 658 25.11 17.41 17.74
C TYR A 658 24.17 18.60 17.93
N HIS A 659 24.69 19.74 18.38
CA HIS A 659 23.91 20.95 18.67
C HIS A 659 22.71 20.69 19.60
N VAL A 660 22.88 19.78 20.57
CA VAL A 660 21.85 19.47 21.56
C VAL A 660 21.58 20.72 22.38
N ARG A 661 20.30 21.12 22.49
CA ARG A 661 19.88 22.19 23.40
C ARG A 661 19.23 21.63 24.66
N TYR A 662 18.50 20.53 24.54
CA TYR A 662 17.77 19.93 25.66
C TYR A 662 18.16 18.47 25.87
N VAL A 663 18.44 18.11 27.12
CA VAL A 663 18.64 16.73 27.54
C VAL A 663 17.41 16.30 28.34
N TYR A 664 16.73 15.26 27.87
CA TYR A 664 15.57 14.70 28.54
C TYR A 664 15.99 13.53 29.43
N VAL A 665 15.58 13.54 30.70
CA VAL A 665 15.83 12.45 31.65
C VAL A 665 14.53 12.06 32.33
N GLY A 666 13.92 10.94 31.93
CA GLY A 666 12.76 10.34 32.58
C GLY A 666 12.98 8.88 32.96
N ASP A 667 11.88 8.17 33.26
CA ASP A 667 11.90 6.76 33.65
C ASP A 667 12.62 5.87 32.61
N LEU A 668 12.42 6.14 31.32
CA LEU A 668 13.05 5.38 30.23
C LEU A 668 14.57 5.56 30.22
N GLU A 669 15.08 6.79 30.30
CA GLU A 669 16.53 7.02 30.37
C GLU A 669 17.13 6.36 31.61
N ARG A 670 16.45 6.42 32.76
CA ARG A 670 16.90 5.79 34.01
C ARG A 670 16.90 4.26 33.94
N ALA A 671 16.02 3.67 33.14
CA ALA A 671 16.00 2.23 32.92
C ALA A 671 17.14 1.74 32.01
N TYR A 672 17.55 2.53 31.02
CA TYR A 672 18.51 2.11 29.99
C TYR A 672 19.97 2.49 30.26
N TYR A 673 20.21 3.50 31.10
CA TYR A 673 21.55 4.07 31.29
C TYR A 673 21.98 4.09 32.75
N ALA A 674 23.30 4.09 32.96
CA ALA A 674 23.89 4.03 34.30
C ALA A 674 23.50 5.24 35.16
N SER A 675 23.05 5.00 36.39
CA SER A 675 22.62 6.04 37.33
C SER A 675 23.72 7.08 37.60
N ALA A 676 24.98 6.64 37.73
CA ALA A 676 26.13 7.52 37.88
C ALA A 676 26.35 8.44 36.68
N GLY A 677 26.10 7.92 35.47
CA GLY A 677 26.16 8.70 34.24
C GLY A 677 25.04 9.74 34.17
N ILE A 678 23.81 9.37 34.53
CA ILE A 678 22.66 10.30 34.55
C ILE A 678 22.86 11.40 35.60
N ALA A 679 23.39 11.07 36.77
CA ALA A 679 23.59 12.02 37.87
C ALA A 679 24.46 13.23 37.46
N LYS A 680 25.33 13.10 36.45
CA LYS A 680 26.19 14.19 35.97
C LYS A 680 25.40 15.43 35.53
N PHE A 681 24.20 15.24 34.98
CA PHE A 681 23.39 16.35 34.47
C PHE A 681 22.91 17.26 35.61
N GLY A 682 22.71 16.71 36.81
CA GLY A 682 22.37 17.49 38.00
C GLY A 682 23.59 18.04 38.75
N SER A 683 24.78 17.46 38.58
CA SER A 683 25.99 17.85 39.33
C SER A 683 26.87 18.91 38.63
N ALA A 684 26.55 19.29 37.39
CA ALA A 684 27.29 20.31 36.63
C ALA A 684 26.39 21.49 36.21
N PRO A 685 25.95 22.35 37.15
CA PRO A 685 25.00 23.44 36.89
C PRO A 685 25.54 24.53 35.93
N ALA A 686 26.87 24.62 35.78
CA ALA A 686 27.49 25.49 34.78
C ALA A 686 27.23 25.02 33.33
N LEU A 687 26.95 23.73 33.13
CA LEU A 687 26.71 23.12 31.81
C LEU A 687 25.23 22.79 31.56
N PHE A 688 24.50 22.46 32.63
CA PHE A 688 23.14 21.95 32.56
C PHE A 688 22.23 22.72 33.52
N ARG A 689 21.26 23.44 32.97
CA ARG A 689 20.24 24.16 33.75
C ARG A 689 18.93 23.37 33.73
N PRO A 690 18.40 22.90 34.87
CA PRO A 690 17.07 22.29 34.88
C PRO A 690 16.02 23.37 34.55
N ILE A 691 15.18 23.09 33.55
CA ILE A 691 14.09 23.99 33.09
C ILE A 691 12.70 23.39 33.31
N TYR A 692 12.65 22.10 33.63
CA TYR A 692 11.45 21.36 33.99
C TYR A 692 11.86 20.22 34.93
N ASP A 693 11.13 20.03 36.03
CA ASP A 693 11.34 18.94 36.98
C ASP A 693 10.01 18.57 37.64
N VAL A 694 9.32 17.58 37.07
CA VAL A 694 7.97 17.17 37.51
C VAL A 694 7.79 15.67 37.28
N ASP A 695 7.21 14.98 38.27
CA ASP A 695 6.81 13.56 38.21
C ASP A 695 7.94 12.61 37.75
N GLY A 696 9.18 12.89 38.17
CA GLY A 696 10.36 12.06 37.86
C GLY A 696 11.03 12.36 36.52
N VAL A 697 10.47 13.28 35.73
CA VAL A 697 11.08 13.79 34.49
C VAL A 697 11.77 15.12 34.75
N THR A 698 13.05 15.18 34.42
CA THR A 698 13.85 16.42 34.43
C THR A 698 14.32 16.74 33.01
N ILE A 699 14.09 17.97 32.55
CA ILE A 699 14.63 18.47 31.29
C ILE A 699 15.71 19.49 31.60
N TYR A 700 16.92 19.23 31.10
CA TYR A 700 18.06 20.13 31.23
C TYR A 700 18.29 20.91 29.95
N GLU A 701 18.45 22.22 30.05
CA GLU A 701 19.00 23.04 29.00
C GLU A 701 20.53 22.99 29.05
N PHE A 702 21.14 22.60 27.93
CA PHE A 702 22.59 22.60 27.76
C PHE A 702 23.10 24.01 27.40
N LEU A 703 24.09 24.48 28.15
CA LEU A 703 24.66 25.83 28.07
C LEU A 703 26.09 25.78 27.46
N PRO A 704 26.24 25.79 26.12
CA PRO A 704 27.54 25.63 25.47
C PRO A 704 28.51 26.79 25.68
N GLU A 705 28.03 27.99 26.01
CA GLU A 705 28.86 29.20 26.18
C GLU A 705 29.56 29.28 27.55
N ALA A 706 28.86 28.93 28.63
CA ALA A 706 29.46 28.73 29.95
C ALA A 706 30.57 27.67 29.90
N ALA A 707 30.38 26.67 29.03
CA ALA A 707 31.31 25.60 28.74
C ALA A 707 32.58 26.04 27.97
N ARG A 708 32.54 27.19 27.25
CA ARG A 708 33.73 27.82 26.66
C ARG A 708 34.44 28.73 27.65
N GLN A 709 33.69 29.48 28.47
CA GLN A 709 34.26 30.39 29.47
C GLN A 709 35.03 29.66 30.58
N GLY A 710 34.57 28.47 31.00
CA GLY A 710 35.30 27.62 31.95
C GLY A 710 36.64 27.08 31.42
N ARG A 711 36.77 26.88 30.09
CA ARG A 711 38.05 26.48 29.47
C ARG A 711 39.05 27.63 29.36
N THR A 712 38.58 28.86 29.14
CA THR A 712 39.45 30.05 29.15
C THR A 712 39.95 30.44 30.54
N GLN A 713 39.32 29.98 31.63
CA GLN A 713 39.84 30.17 32.99
C GLN A 713 40.83 29.07 33.43
N ALA A 714 40.85 27.91 32.77
CA ALA A 714 41.77 26.81 33.05
C ALA A 714 43.08 26.86 32.24
N VAL A 715 43.20 27.79 31.29
CA VAL A 715 44.41 28.00 30.50
C VAL A 715 44.70 29.50 30.47
N ALA A 716 45.66 29.91 31.30
CA ALA A 716 46.33 31.20 31.09
C ALA A 716 46.96 31.18 29.68
N PRO A 717 46.84 32.28 28.90
CA PRO A 717 47.32 32.28 27.54
C PRO A 717 48.85 32.43 27.52
N GLU A 718 49.56 31.33 27.22
CA GLU A 718 50.88 31.45 26.59
C GLU A 718 50.67 31.71 25.09
N GLY A 719 51.19 32.85 24.65
CA GLY A 719 50.96 33.40 23.32
C GLY A 719 51.71 32.68 22.19
N SER A 720 51.11 32.72 21.01
CA SER A 720 51.72 33.04 19.69
C SER A 720 50.62 32.84 18.64
N MET A 721 50.17 33.89 17.94
CA MET A 721 50.74 34.36 16.67
C MET A 721 51.17 33.23 15.73
N ILE A 722 50.34 32.91 14.72
CA ILE A 722 50.57 33.21 13.29
C ILE A 722 49.45 32.58 12.43
N GLN A 723 48.81 33.46 11.65
CA GLN A 723 48.02 33.37 10.40
C GLN A 723 47.14 32.16 10.09
#